data_AF-A0A9E6BQ40-F1
#
_entry.id   AF-A0A9E6BQ40-F1
#
_cell.length_a   1.000
_cell.length_b   1.000
_cell.length_c   1.000
_cell.angle_alpha   90.00
_cell.angle_beta   90.00
_cell.angle_gamma   90.00
#
_symmetry.space_group_name_H-M   'P 1'
#
loop_
_entity.id
_entity.type
_entity.pdbx_description
1 polymer ?
#
loop_
_entity_poly.entity_id
_entity_poly.type
_entity_poly.pdbx_seq_one_letter_code
_entity_poly.pdbx_strand_id
1 'polypeptide(L)'
;MPIKVRCQGCRAVFNVPDAARGRAIRCPKCQTKFRVPSKQPKADRPAQPAEDEDPLASLDLSELEDKSARVCPRCGTEVTEEDIECPNCFVDLTTGVMRESTRRRLSRKGPDPSLYYRGVWKEAWQFTMENKPIVFRTIFYLTFWTLISLGCVFMVSWCRNIPPRVFWGFVAGVTGLVPLGWLWHLDTEIVAATVNRKEQLPRIPFDFFLCVALGIKAIAWELAVCAQTVVSLIGVGLLVMGNYQVGGILLGVGVLITLPLLPIAIAHMAMPVSWPAWAINKLGEAFVKTLGPPLYWCVVLFVTSLPIIGLLGGAAAWKGRDVARMAGTVVYNMQLPPSSEEGGQAPEPKPVEWQVLVVPGIGLVASIFLAGFIAVYNMRSNGLMAYYCKPKLGLITVKKEKKYVRKAPRKAGKTIDIDVFQSVNMDRIRWAVWLFFAGLASIVALFGGIAAAIALKVTTPVAGWVLLSLALAIPLCFCTSLILFLTVPAETGAAPYVWSAFALQIIGFGFYVGANFVGDEVLKGLVAGGGAMAHFISLIVFFVFLEQLGRFLRKETIVNVAKIGTYSLVASVVGALVAIIGGKLAKSGVLAIKPALWMVFGSLGVMVIGFLMGLVSVVIGLLALGTALEELHRKKRRRRRQVVVEE
;
A
#
# COMPACT_ATOMS: atom_id res chain seq x y z
N MET A 1 4.76 -45.22 11.79
CA MET A 1 4.97 -44.11 12.73
C MET A 1 4.96 -44.66 14.15
N PRO A 2 5.93 -44.34 15.02
CA PRO A 2 5.95 -44.84 16.39
C PRO A 2 4.70 -44.44 17.17
N ILE A 3 4.14 -45.37 17.94
CA ILE A 3 2.92 -45.18 18.73
C ILE A 3 3.30 -44.78 20.14
N LYS A 4 2.69 -43.72 20.67
CA LYS A 4 2.82 -43.35 22.08
C LYS A 4 1.92 -44.25 22.91
N VAL A 5 2.52 -45.04 23.80
CA VAL A 5 1.79 -45.92 24.71
C VAL A 5 2.14 -45.57 26.15
N ARG A 6 1.14 -45.54 27.03
CA ARG A 6 1.30 -45.29 28.47
C ARG A 6 1.29 -46.63 29.21
N CYS A 7 2.33 -46.91 29.99
CA CYS A 7 2.36 -48.12 30.82
C CYS A 7 1.34 -48.02 31.97
N GLN A 8 0.56 -49.07 32.20
CA GLN A 8 -0.43 -49.10 33.29
C GLN A 8 0.21 -49.18 34.70
N GLY A 9 1.40 -49.77 34.82
CA GLY A 9 2.09 -49.89 36.11
C GLY A 9 2.70 -48.58 36.61
N CYS A 10 3.54 -47.93 35.79
CA CYS A 10 4.29 -46.72 36.22
C CYS A 10 3.83 -45.42 35.56
N ARG A 11 2.80 -45.44 34.71
CA ARG A 11 2.26 -44.30 33.95
C ARG A 11 3.26 -43.58 33.02
N ALA A 12 4.46 -44.11 32.83
CA ALA A 12 5.44 -43.57 31.89
C ALA A 12 4.96 -43.73 30.44
N VAL A 13 5.15 -42.68 29.64
CA VAL A 13 4.82 -42.65 28.20
C VAL A 13 6.09 -42.86 27.40
N PHE A 14 6.09 -43.81 26.48
CA PHE A 14 7.22 -44.06 25.57
C PHE A 14 6.72 -44.44 24.17
N ASN A 15 7.63 -44.30 23.20
CA ASN A 15 7.36 -44.55 21.79
C ASN A 15 7.68 -46.01 21.46
N VAL A 16 6.71 -46.73 20.91
CA VAL A 16 6.84 -48.14 20.54
C VAL A 16 6.79 -48.27 19.01
N PRO A 17 7.64 -49.10 18.37
CA PRO A 17 7.59 -49.34 16.94
C PRO A 17 6.26 -50.01 16.52
N ASP A 18 5.81 -49.72 15.30
CA ASP A 18 4.53 -50.24 14.77
C ASP A 18 4.44 -51.77 14.75
N ALA A 19 5.57 -52.46 14.58
CA ALA A 19 5.65 -53.92 14.60
C ALA A 19 5.25 -54.54 15.95
N ALA A 20 5.19 -53.75 17.03
CA ALA A 20 4.79 -54.22 18.35
C ALA A 20 3.28 -54.13 18.60
N ARG A 21 2.47 -53.60 17.66
CA ARG A 21 1.00 -53.60 17.81
C ARG A 21 0.48 -55.03 18.03
N GLY A 22 -0.35 -55.21 19.05
CA GLY A 22 -0.92 -56.51 19.42
C GLY A 22 0.02 -57.46 20.17
N ARG A 23 1.33 -57.15 20.25
CA ARG A 23 2.32 -57.95 21.00
C ARG A 23 2.44 -57.44 22.44
N ALA A 24 2.77 -58.36 23.35
CA ALA A 24 3.07 -58.02 24.74
C ALA A 24 4.53 -57.54 24.85
N ILE A 25 4.72 -56.33 25.38
CA ILE A 25 6.04 -55.74 25.60
C ILE A 25 6.23 -55.45 27.10
N ARG A 26 7.49 -55.41 27.55
CA ARG A 26 7.82 -55.01 28.92
C ARG A 26 8.07 -53.51 28.98
N CYS A 27 7.58 -52.85 30.02
CA CYS A 27 7.91 -51.45 30.27
C CYS A 27 9.40 -51.31 30.63
N PRO A 28 10.15 -50.37 30.01
CA PRO A 28 11.57 -50.18 30.33
C PRO A 28 11.81 -49.63 31.75
N LYS A 29 10.80 -49.03 32.40
CA LYS A 29 10.93 -48.47 33.76
C LYS A 29 10.53 -49.42 34.87
N CYS A 30 9.39 -50.12 34.73
CA CYS A 30 8.84 -50.97 35.80
C CYS A 30 8.77 -52.46 35.45
N GLN A 31 9.25 -52.86 34.26
CA GLN A 31 9.27 -54.22 33.73
C GLN A 31 7.91 -54.95 33.61
N THR A 32 6.80 -54.30 33.98
CA THR A 32 5.45 -54.84 33.83
C THR A 32 5.16 -55.15 32.35
N LYS A 33 4.70 -56.38 32.07
CA LYS A 33 4.26 -56.82 30.74
C LYS A 33 2.87 -56.25 30.47
N PHE A 34 2.70 -55.56 29.35
CA PHE A 34 1.39 -55.09 28.89
C PHE A 34 1.27 -55.23 27.37
N ARG A 35 0.04 -55.32 26.86
CA ARG A 35 -0.24 -55.54 25.44
C ARG A 35 -0.48 -54.21 24.73
N VAL A 36 0.19 -53.97 23.60
CA VAL A 36 -0.02 -52.76 22.80
C VAL A 36 -1.34 -52.89 22.03
N PRO A 37 -2.26 -51.91 22.10
CA PRO A 37 -3.55 -51.98 21.42
C PRO A 37 -3.38 -52.24 19.91
N SER A 38 -3.93 -53.34 19.40
CA SER A 38 -4.05 -53.58 17.96
C SER A 38 -5.33 -52.93 17.45
N LYS A 39 -5.19 -52.09 16.43
CA LYS A 39 -6.33 -51.54 15.69
C LYS A 39 -6.88 -52.63 14.76
N GLN A 40 -7.55 -53.64 15.32
CA GLN A 40 -8.37 -54.56 14.52
C GLN A 40 -9.81 -54.03 14.51
N PRO A 41 -10.49 -54.03 13.34
CA PRO A 41 -11.93 -53.84 13.29
C PRO A 41 -12.59 -54.93 14.15
N LYS A 42 -13.56 -54.56 14.99
CA LYS A 42 -14.44 -55.51 15.69
C LYS A 42 -15.06 -56.42 14.62
N ALA A 43 -14.68 -57.69 14.60
CA ALA A 43 -15.38 -58.72 13.85
C ALA A 43 -16.52 -59.24 14.74
N ASP A 44 -17.71 -59.29 14.15
CA ASP A 44 -18.95 -59.76 14.78
C ASP A 44 -18.78 -61.18 15.34
N ARG A 45 -19.29 -61.36 16.56
CA ARG A 45 -19.35 -62.65 17.25
C ARG A 45 -20.62 -63.37 16.77
N PRO A 46 -20.58 -64.66 16.36
CA PRO A 46 -21.79 -65.39 15.99
C PRO A 46 -22.59 -65.74 17.25
N ALA A 47 -23.88 -65.41 17.22
CA ALA A 47 -24.86 -65.78 18.24
C ALA A 47 -25.25 -67.26 18.13
N GLN A 48 -25.45 -67.91 19.28
CA GLN A 48 -26.13 -69.20 19.37
C GLN A 48 -27.65 -68.98 19.27
N PRO A 49 -28.42 -69.91 18.67
CA PRO A 49 -29.86 -69.79 18.57
C PRO A 49 -30.51 -70.26 19.89
N ALA A 50 -31.30 -69.38 20.50
CA ALA A 50 -32.30 -69.75 21.50
C ALA A 50 -33.67 -69.43 20.92
N GLU A 51 -34.56 -70.42 21.01
CA GLU A 51 -35.91 -70.43 20.48
C GLU A 51 -36.83 -69.45 21.22
N ASP A 52 -37.71 -68.83 20.44
CA ASP A 52 -39.06 -68.36 20.76
C ASP A 52 -39.28 -67.65 22.10
N GLU A 53 -38.98 -66.35 22.14
CA GLU A 53 -39.75 -65.25 22.74
C GLU A 53 -39.03 -63.94 22.32
N ASP A 54 -39.78 -62.86 22.09
CA ASP A 54 -39.34 -61.58 21.50
C ASP A 54 -37.93 -61.13 21.99
N PRO A 55 -36.86 -61.27 21.17
CA PRO A 55 -35.46 -61.10 21.62
C PRO A 55 -35.09 -59.65 21.99
N LEU A 56 -36.01 -58.70 21.78
CA LEU A 56 -35.90 -57.33 22.25
C LEU A 56 -36.47 -57.12 23.66
N ALA A 57 -37.29 -58.05 24.18
CA ALA A 57 -37.93 -57.92 25.49
C ALA A 57 -37.02 -58.34 26.66
N SER A 58 -35.96 -59.12 26.41
CA SER A 58 -35.00 -59.57 27.45
C SER A 58 -33.68 -58.79 27.47
N LEU A 59 -33.46 -57.87 26.53
CA LEU A 59 -32.36 -56.92 26.58
C LEU A 59 -32.72 -55.81 27.58
N ASP A 60 -32.21 -55.93 28.81
CA ASP A 60 -32.32 -54.86 29.80
C ASP A 60 -31.48 -53.65 29.36
N LEU A 61 -32.11 -52.79 28.54
CA LEU A 61 -31.51 -51.57 28.01
C LEU A 61 -30.99 -50.63 29.11
N SER A 62 -31.50 -50.78 30.35
CA SER A 62 -31.09 -50.03 31.54
C SER A 62 -29.64 -50.32 31.96
N GLU A 63 -29.14 -51.52 31.67
CA GLU A 63 -27.80 -51.98 32.06
C GLU A 63 -26.77 -51.75 30.94
N LEU A 64 -27.25 -51.65 29.69
CA LEU A 64 -26.45 -51.33 28.49
C LEU A 64 -26.31 -49.83 28.20
N GLU A 65 -27.19 -48.99 28.76
CA GLU A 65 -27.05 -47.54 28.69
C GLU A 65 -25.86 -47.08 29.54
N ASP A 66 -24.81 -46.60 28.88
CA ASP A 66 -23.58 -46.14 29.54
C ASP A 66 -23.85 -44.85 30.32
N LYS A 67 -24.26 -45.00 31.59
CA LYS A 67 -24.61 -43.89 32.50
C LYS A 67 -23.48 -42.88 32.70
N SER A 68 -22.25 -43.23 32.32
CA SER A 68 -21.07 -42.37 32.46
C SER A 68 -20.86 -41.42 31.27
N ALA A 69 -21.49 -41.69 30.12
CA ALA A 69 -21.31 -40.91 28.90
C ALA A 69 -22.49 -39.94 28.70
N ARG A 70 -22.26 -38.65 28.96
CA ARG A 70 -23.24 -37.61 28.59
C ARG A 70 -23.04 -37.25 27.13
N VAL A 71 -24.13 -37.28 26.36
CA VAL A 71 -24.10 -36.87 24.95
C VAL A 71 -24.49 -35.39 24.84
N CYS A 72 -23.71 -34.60 24.10
CA CYS A 72 -24.06 -33.20 23.88
C CYS A 72 -25.41 -33.09 23.14
N PRO A 73 -26.40 -32.34 23.68
CA PRO A 73 -27.75 -32.28 23.12
C PRO A 73 -27.83 -31.63 21.73
N ARG A 74 -26.76 -30.94 21.29
CA ARG A 74 -26.74 -30.24 20.00
C ARG A 74 -26.01 -30.99 18.89
N CYS A 75 -24.85 -31.55 19.19
CA CYS A 75 -23.98 -32.15 18.16
C CYS A 75 -23.76 -33.65 18.34
N GLY A 76 -24.33 -34.27 19.38
CA GLY A 76 -24.23 -35.71 19.61
C GLY A 76 -22.83 -36.20 20.01
N THR A 77 -21.91 -35.29 20.34
CA THR A 77 -20.56 -35.67 20.77
C THR A 77 -20.60 -36.15 22.22
N GLU A 78 -20.02 -37.31 22.51
CA GLU A 78 -19.81 -37.80 23.87
C GLU A 78 -18.89 -36.85 24.64
N VAL A 79 -19.31 -36.50 25.84
CA VAL A 79 -18.62 -35.55 26.71
C VAL A 79 -18.46 -36.17 28.10
N THR A 80 -17.34 -35.89 28.75
CA THR A 80 -17.10 -36.38 30.10
C THR A 80 -17.99 -35.63 31.10
N GLU A 81 -18.32 -36.25 32.22
CA GLU A 81 -19.16 -35.61 33.25
C GLU A 81 -18.56 -34.34 33.85
N GLU A 82 -17.24 -34.17 33.74
CA GLU A 82 -16.47 -33.02 34.24
C GLU A 82 -16.56 -31.80 33.31
N ASP A 83 -16.93 -32.00 32.04
CA ASP A 83 -16.97 -30.93 31.06
C ASP A 83 -18.29 -30.15 31.15
N ILE A 84 -18.20 -28.86 31.49
CA ILE A 84 -19.37 -27.97 31.52
C ILE A 84 -19.80 -27.58 30.10
N GLU A 85 -18.85 -27.46 29.17
CA GLU A 85 -19.08 -27.06 27.78
C GLU A 85 -18.67 -28.18 26.83
N CYS A 86 -19.48 -28.45 25.81
CA CYS A 86 -19.14 -29.46 24.80
C CYS A 86 -17.86 -29.06 24.03
N PRO A 87 -16.84 -29.92 23.93
CA PRO A 87 -15.56 -29.61 23.26
C PRO A 87 -15.69 -29.39 21.75
N ASN A 88 -16.77 -29.89 21.13
CA ASN A 88 -16.99 -29.79 19.70
C ASN A 88 -17.82 -28.56 19.31
N CYS A 89 -18.99 -28.37 19.93
CA CYS A 89 -19.91 -27.28 19.58
C CYS A 89 -20.00 -26.15 20.61
N PHE A 90 -19.31 -26.28 21.75
CA PHE A 90 -19.24 -25.30 22.84
C PHE A 90 -20.58 -24.85 23.43
N VAL A 91 -21.59 -25.72 23.36
CA VAL A 91 -22.84 -25.57 24.10
C VAL A 91 -22.61 -26.00 25.53
N ASP A 92 -23.15 -25.23 26.48
CA ASP A 92 -23.19 -25.62 27.88
C ASP A 92 -24.14 -26.81 28.05
N LEU A 93 -23.64 -27.91 28.61
CA LEU A 93 -24.38 -29.17 28.71
C LEU A 93 -25.60 -29.07 29.64
N THR A 94 -25.59 -28.12 30.58
CA THR A 94 -26.69 -27.95 31.53
C THR A 94 -27.83 -27.14 30.95
N THR A 95 -27.52 -26.06 30.23
CA THR A 95 -28.54 -25.14 29.73
C THR A 95 -28.95 -25.42 28.28
N GLY A 96 -28.13 -26.16 27.52
CA GLY A 96 -28.34 -26.38 26.09
C GLY A 96 -28.13 -25.12 25.22
N VAL A 97 -27.74 -23.99 25.82
CA VAL A 97 -27.51 -22.72 25.13
C VAL A 97 -26.00 -22.47 25.02
N MET A 98 -25.55 -21.93 23.88
CA MET A 98 -24.18 -21.43 23.80
C MET A 98 -24.03 -20.16 24.62
N ARG A 99 -23.05 -20.15 25.53
CA ARG A 99 -22.65 -18.93 26.25
C ARG A 99 -22.36 -17.79 25.27
N GLU A 100 -22.79 -16.58 25.58
CA GLU A 100 -22.67 -15.45 24.65
C GLU A 100 -21.19 -15.15 24.31
N SER A 101 -20.28 -15.32 25.26
CA SER A 101 -18.83 -15.24 25.05
C SER A 101 -18.34 -16.23 24.00
N THR A 102 -18.82 -17.47 24.07
CA THR A 102 -18.38 -18.54 23.18
C THR A 102 -19.02 -18.42 21.80
N ARG A 103 -20.28 -18.00 21.73
CA ARG A 103 -20.93 -17.57 20.49
C ARG A 103 -20.16 -16.43 19.83
N ARG A 104 -19.74 -15.41 20.59
CA ARG A 104 -18.90 -14.30 20.09
C ARG A 104 -17.54 -14.81 19.61
N ARG A 105 -16.90 -15.75 20.32
CA ARG A 105 -15.63 -16.40 19.90
C ARG A 105 -15.78 -17.19 18.61
N LEU A 106 -16.81 -18.03 18.49
CA LEU A 106 -17.09 -18.80 17.27
C LEU A 106 -17.48 -17.91 16.09
N SER A 107 -18.19 -16.81 16.34
CA SER A 107 -18.50 -15.83 15.29
C SER A 107 -17.25 -15.09 14.80
N ARG A 108 -16.23 -14.95 15.65
CA ARG A 108 -14.94 -14.39 15.27
C ARG A 108 -14.17 -15.50 14.55
N LYS A 109 -14.07 -15.39 13.22
CA LYS A 109 -13.29 -16.32 12.37
C LYS A 109 -11.77 -16.17 12.56
N GLY A 110 -11.28 -16.09 13.80
CA GLY A 110 -9.88 -15.86 14.11
C GLY A 110 -9.59 -15.73 15.62
N PRO A 111 -8.31 -15.60 16.00
CA PRO A 111 -7.89 -15.39 17.39
C PRO A 111 -8.43 -14.07 17.95
N ASP A 112 -8.44 -13.93 19.27
CA ASP A 112 -8.93 -12.69 19.90
C ASP A 112 -7.96 -11.52 19.67
N PRO A 113 -8.40 -10.38 19.06
CA PRO A 113 -7.52 -9.23 18.82
C PRO A 113 -6.91 -8.63 20.09
N SER A 114 -7.49 -8.87 21.26
CA SER A 114 -6.96 -8.37 22.54
C SER A 114 -5.59 -8.97 22.88
N LEU A 115 -5.32 -10.19 22.43
CA LEU A 115 -4.06 -10.90 22.67
C LEU A 115 -2.88 -10.25 21.94
N TYR A 116 -3.15 -9.53 20.84
CA TYR A 116 -2.13 -8.78 20.11
C TYR A 116 -1.39 -7.80 21.03
N TYR A 117 -2.12 -6.98 21.81
CA TYR A 117 -1.51 -5.92 22.62
C TYR A 117 -0.58 -6.45 23.71
N ARG A 118 -0.92 -7.60 24.30
CA ARG A 118 -0.12 -8.26 25.35
C ARG A 118 1.04 -9.06 24.77
N GLY A 119 0.81 -9.75 23.66
CA GLY A 119 1.78 -10.66 23.05
C GLY A 119 2.85 -9.98 22.20
N VAL A 120 2.52 -8.83 21.57
CA VAL A 120 3.38 -8.24 20.53
C VAL A 120 4.81 -8.01 20.98
N TRP A 121 5.02 -7.52 22.20
CA TRP A 121 6.36 -7.16 22.67
C TRP A 121 7.25 -8.39 22.86
N LYS A 122 6.72 -9.40 23.57
CA LYS A 122 7.43 -10.62 23.92
C LYS A 122 7.62 -11.52 22.70
N GLU A 123 6.57 -11.73 21.91
CA GLU A 123 6.62 -12.61 20.75
C GLU A 123 7.49 -12.03 19.62
N ALA A 124 7.44 -10.71 19.39
CA ALA A 124 8.32 -10.09 18.40
C ALA A 124 9.80 -10.16 18.83
N TRP A 125 10.08 -9.93 20.12
CA TRP A 125 11.45 -10.02 20.65
C TRP A 125 12.01 -11.44 20.54
N GLN A 126 11.23 -12.43 20.99
CA GLN A 126 11.61 -13.83 20.93
C GLN A 126 11.90 -14.26 19.49
N PHE A 127 11.03 -13.89 18.55
CA PHE A 127 11.22 -14.18 17.13
C PHE A 127 12.50 -13.57 16.56
N THR A 128 12.80 -12.31 16.87
CA THR A 128 14.04 -11.64 16.43
C THR A 128 15.28 -12.35 16.98
N MET A 129 15.23 -12.84 18.23
CA MET A 129 16.33 -13.57 18.87
C MET A 129 16.48 -15.01 18.39
N GLU A 130 15.41 -15.66 17.95
CA GLU A 130 15.46 -16.98 17.30
C GLU A 130 16.00 -16.89 15.87
N ASN A 131 15.79 -15.76 15.18
CA ASN A 131 16.15 -15.54 13.77
C ASN A 131 17.37 -14.61 13.58
N LYS A 132 18.39 -14.69 14.44
CA LYS A 132 19.61 -13.84 14.37
C LYS A 132 20.28 -13.79 12.99
N PRO A 133 20.42 -14.90 12.23
CA PRO A 133 21.05 -14.84 10.91
C PRO A 133 20.34 -13.90 9.93
N ILE A 134 19.01 -13.79 10.03
CA ILE A 134 18.22 -12.88 9.18
C ILE A 134 18.46 -11.43 9.59
N VAL A 135 18.58 -11.17 10.90
CA VAL A 135 18.92 -9.84 11.43
C VAL A 135 20.30 -9.41 10.93
N PHE A 136 21.33 -10.24 11.09
CA PHE A 136 22.69 -9.90 10.65
C PHE A 136 22.80 -9.72 9.14
N ARG A 137 22.11 -10.54 8.33
CA ARG A 137 22.01 -10.33 6.88
C ARG A 137 21.36 -9.00 6.55
N THR A 138 20.29 -8.64 7.26
CA THR A 138 19.61 -7.35 7.08
C THR A 138 20.54 -6.19 7.42
N ILE A 139 21.26 -6.25 8.55
CA ILE A 139 22.27 -5.23 8.91
C ILE A 139 23.32 -5.11 7.82
N PHE A 140 23.86 -6.23 7.34
CA PHE A 140 24.87 -6.24 6.29
C PHE A 140 24.35 -5.60 4.99
N TYR A 141 23.18 -6.01 4.50
CA TYR A 141 22.61 -5.45 3.26
C TYR A 141 22.24 -3.98 3.39
N LEU A 142 21.63 -3.58 4.52
CA LEU A 142 21.32 -2.17 4.76
C LEU A 142 22.60 -1.34 4.81
N THR A 143 23.65 -1.81 5.49
CA THR A 143 24.92 -1.08 5.60
C THR A 143 25.60 -0.97 4.25
N PHE A 144 25.81 -2.09 3.58
CA PHE A 144 26.53 -2.16 2.30
C PHE A 144 25.88 -1.29 1.23
N TRP A 145 24.57 -1.44 1.00
CA TRP A 145 23.88 -0.69 -0.06
C TRP A 145 23.67 0.77 0.29
N THR A 146 23.48 1.11 1.57
CA THR A 146 23.40 2.53 1.99
C THR A 146 24.75 3.23 1.81
N LEU A 147 25.87 2.59 2.18
CA LEU A 147 27.20 3.17 1.97
C LEU A 147 27.52 3.35 0.47
N ILE A 148 27.16 2.39 -0.37
CA ILE A 148 27.31 2.54 -1.83
C ILE A 148 26.46 3.71 -2.33
N SER A 149 25.19 3.79 -1.93
CA SER A 149 24.30 4.88 -2.34
C SER A 149 24.85 6.24 -1.91
N LEU A 150 25.31 6.38 -0.66
CA LEU A 150 25.94 7.60 -0.15
C LEU A 150 27.25 7.94 -0.87
N GLY A 151 28.08 6.93 -1.18
CA GLY A 151 29.27 7.12 -2.00
C GLY A 151 28.94 7.62 -3.40
N CYS A 152 27.87 7.11 -4.01
CA CYS A 152 27.40 7.60 -5.31
C CYS A 152 26.85 9.04 -5.22
N VAL A 153 26.07 9.38 -4.19
CA VAL A 153 25.60 10.76 -3.95
C VAL A 153 26.79 11.70 -3.74
N PHE A 154 27.81 11.26 -3.00
CA PHE A 154 29.05 12.00 -2.87
C PHE A 154 29.71 12.25 -4.23
N MET A 155 29.81 11.22 -5.08
CA MET A 155 30.36 11.38 -6.45
C MET A 155 29.53 12.31 -7.33
N VAL A 156 28.19 12.33 -7.19
CA VAL A 156 27.32 13.30 -7.88
C VAL A 156 27.71 14.72 -7.51
N SER A 157 27.96 14.97 -6.22
CA SER A 157 28.45 16.27 -5.79
C SER A 157 29.83 16.51 -6.41
N TRP A 158 30.78 15.59 -6.27
CA TRP A 158 32.17 15.76 -6.69
C TRP A 158 32.37 16.04 -8.19
N CYS A 159 31.63 15.36 -9.06
CA CYS A 159 31.80 15.53 -10.50
C CYS A 159 31.41 16.95 -10.93
N ARG A 160 32.22 17.59 -11.77
CA ARG A 160 31.89 18.90 -12.36
C ARG A 160 30.98 18.76 -13.59
N ASN A 161 31.28 17.78 -14.43
CA ASN A 161 30.61 17.56 -15.71
C ASN A 161 29.26 16.86 -15.52
N ILE A 162 28.29 17.22 -16.36
CA ILE A 162 26.92 16.68 -16.30
C ILE A 162 26.87 15.17 -16.56
N PRO A 163 27.55 14.59 -17.57
CA PRO A 163 27.38 13.17 -17.86
C PRO A 163 27.78 12.23 -16.69
N PRO A 164 28.95 12.41 -16.03
CA PRO A 164 29.27 11.66 -14.82
C PRO A 164 28.29 11.89 -13.66
N ARG A 165 27.76 13.11 -13.50
CA ARG A 165 26.74 13.39 -12.47
C ARG A 165 25.46 12.58 -12.70
N VAL A 166 24.96 12.55 -13.93
CA VAL A 166 23.76 11.77 -14.28
C VAL A 166 24.01 10.28 -14.05
N PHE A 167 25.18 9.78 -14.45
CA PHE A 167 25.57 8.39 -14.19
C PHE A 167 25.58 8.05 -12.70
N TRP A 168 26.31 8.80 -11.87
CA TRP A 168 26.36 8.55 -10.43
C TRP A 168 25.02 8.76 -9.74
N GLY A 169 24.21 9.70 -10.23
CA GLY A 169 22.85 9.94 -9.72
C GLY A 169 21.92 8.77 -10.01
N PHE A 170 22.02 8.19 -11.21
CA PHE A 170 21.29 6.97 -11.55
C PHE A 170 21.72 5.79 -10.68
N VAL A 171 23.03 5.57 -10.51
CA VAL A 171 23.55 4.49 -9.64
C VAL A 171 23.14 4.69 -8.19
N ALA A 172 23.19 5.93 -7.67
CA ALA A 172 22.73 6.28 -6.33
C ALA A 172 21.23 5.97 -6.15
N GLY A 173 20.41 6.31 -7.14
CA GLY A 173 18.98 6.02 -7.15
C GLY A 173 18.69 4.53 -7.12
N VAL A 174 19.31 3.75 -8.03
CA VAL A 174 19.13 2.28 -8.08
C VAL A 174 19.59 1.62 -6.79
N THR A 175 20.77 1.98 -6.27
CA THR A 175 21.31 1.39 -5.04
C THR A 175 20.53 1.80 -3.80
N GLY A 176 19.98 3.01 -3.77
CA GLY A 176 19.09 3.48 -2.69
C GLY A 176 17.75 2.75 -2.63
N LEU A 177 17.28 2.17 -3.74
CA LEU A 177 16.06 1.36 -3.79
C LEU A 177 16.26 -0.04 -3.16
N VAL A 178 17.49 -0.55 -3.13
CA VAL A 178 17.78 -1.90 -2.66
C VAL A 178 17.45 -2.09 -1.17
N PRO A 179 17.89 -1.22 -0.24
CA PRO A 179 17.47 -1.29 1.17
C PRO A 179 15.96 -1.28 1.36
N LEU A 180 15.26 -0.38 0.65
CA LEU A 180 13.80 -0.26 0.74
C LEU A 180 13.09 -1.53 0.28
N GLY A 181 13.50 -2.06 -0.87
CA GLY A 181 12.92 -3.30 -1.39
C GLY A 181 13.28 -4.54 -0.59
N TRP A 182 14.48 -4.59 0.01
CA TRP A 182 14.85 -5.66 0.94
C TRP A 182 13.93 -5.66 2.16
N LEU A 183 13.73 -4.50 2.79
CA LEU A 183 12.81 -4.36 3.93
C LEU A 183 11.38 -4.73 3.54
N TRP A 184 10.91 -4.27 2.38
CA TRP A 184 9.59 -4.62 1.86
C TRP A 184 9.43 -6.13 1.65
N HIS A 185 10.42 -6.77 1.03
CA HIS A 185 10.43 -8.21 0.78
C HIS A 185 10.36 -8.99 2.10
N LEU A 186 11.25 -8.65 3.04
CA LEU A 186 11.34 -9.32 4.33
C LEU A 186 10.03 -9.20 5.13
N ASP A 187 9.42 -8.01 5.14
CA ASP A 187 8.15 -7.80 5.86
C ASP A 187 7.03 -8.65 5.25
N THR A 188 6.90 -8.65 3.92
CA THR A 188 5.87 -9.48 3.26
C THR A 188 6.03 -10.97 3.53
N GLU A 189 7.25 -11.50 3.55
CA GLU A 189 7.53 -12.91 3.85
C GLU A 189 7.29 -13.25 5.33
N ILE A 190 7.71 -12.39 6.25
CA ILE A 190 7.49 -12.58 7.69
C ILE A 190 6.00 -12.53 8.02
N VAL A 191 5.26 -11.57 7.44
CA VAL A 191 3.80 -11.46 7.62
C VAL A 191 3.11 -12.69 7.02
N ALA A 192 3.49 -13.12 5.82
CA ALA A 192 2.94 -14.32 5.19
C ALA A 192 3.20 -15.59 6.03
N ALA A 193 4.42 -15.75 6.55
CA ALA A 193 4.76 -16.86 7.43
C ALA A 193 3.97 -16.83 8.75
N THR A 194 3.80 -15.64 9.34
CA THR A 194 3.07 -15.44 10.58
C THR A 194 1.57 -15.76 10.42
N VAL A 195 0.93 -15.25 9.36
CA VAL A 195 -0.48 -15.52 9.07
C VAL A 195 -0.74 -17.00 8.77
N ASN A 196 0.24 -17.69 8.18
CA ASN A 196 0.19 -19.13 7.90
C ASN A 196 0.67 -20.01 9.07
N ARG A 197 1.03 -19.42 10.22
CA ARG A 197 1.56 -20.12 11.40
C ARG A 197 2.76 -21.04 11.08
N LYS A 198 3.64 -20.61 10.19
CA LYS A 198 4.90 -21.32 9.94
C LYS A 198 5.86 -21.02 11.09
N GLU A 199 6.34 -22.06 11.78
CA GLU A 199 7.31 -21.93 12.87
C GLU A 199 8.69 -21.49 12.35
N GLN A 200 9.08 -21.98 11.17
CA GLN A 200 10.34 -21.65 10.54
C GLN A 200 10.10 -20.80 9.30
N LEU A 201 10.89 -19.72 9.18
CA LEU A 201 10.91 -18.92 7.96
C LEU A 201 11.59 -19.72 6.84
N PRO A 202 11.07 -19.65 5.60
CA PRO A 202 11.81 -20.15 4.45
C PRO A 202 13.15 -19.42 4.34
N ARG A 203 14.16 -20.06 3.77
CA ARG A 203 15.41 -19.37 3.42
C ARG A 203 15.08 -18.30 2.37
N ILE A 204 15.20 -17.04 2.75
CA ILE A 204 14.98 -15.90 1.85
C ILE A 204 16.33 -15.57 1.18
N PRO A 205 16.52 -15.88 -0.12
CA PRO A 205 17.72 -15.45 -0.83
C PRO A 205 17.67 -13.94 -1.08
N PHE A 206 18.83 -13.29 -1.03
CA PHE A 206 18.95 -11.91 -1.49
C PHE A 206 19.06 -11.92 -3.01
N ASP A 207 18.19 -11.14 -3.66
CA ASP A 207 18.23 -10.88 -5.10
C ASP A 207 18.18 -9.36 -5.31
N PHE A 208 19.24 -8.82 -5.91
CA PHE A 208 19.39 -7.40 -6.18
C PHE A 208 18.25 -6.85 -7.04
N PHE A 209 17.90 -7.52 -8.14
CA PHE A 209 16.88 -7.03 -9.08
C PHE A 209 15.49 -7.10 -8.45
N LEU A 210 15.21 -8.17 -7.70
CA LEU A 210 13.97 -8.27 -6.94
C LEU A 210 13.86 -7.14 -5.90
N CYS A 211 14.95 -6.83 -5.18
CA CYS A 211 14.97 -5.72 -4.23
C CYS A 211 14.75 -4.38 -4.93
N VAL A 212 15.42 -4.09 -6.06
CA VAL A 212 15.15 -2.85 -6.81
C VAL A 212 13.68 -2.77 -7.24
N ALA A 213 13.12 -3.84 -7.79
CA ALA A 213 11.72 -3.87 -8.22
C ALA A 213 10.73 -3.67 -7.06
N LEU A 214 10.99 -4.29 -5.90
CA LEU A 214 10.19 -4.09 -4.69
C LEU A 214 10.40 -2.71 -4.06
N GLY A 215 11.58 -2.10 -4.20
CA GLY A 215 11.84 -0.72 -3.81
C GLY A 215 11.03 0.27 -4.65
N ILE A 216 10.99 0.08 -5.97
CA ILE A 216 10.11 0.85 -6.86
C ILE A 216 8.64 0.66 -6.46
N LYS A 217 8.24 -0.59 -6.16
CA LYS A 217 6.89 -0.89 -5.69
C LYS A 217 6.55 -0.18 -4.38
N ALA A 218 7.48 -0.13 -3.43
CA ALA A 218 7.31 0.59 -2.17
C ALA A 218 7.10 2.09 -2.40
N ILE A 219 7.96 2.71 -3.22
CA ILE A 219 7.80 4.13 -3.58
C ILE A 219 6.49 4.37 -4.34
N ALA A 220 6.13 3.50 -5.29
CA ALA A 220 4.89 3.63 -6.03
C ALA A 220 3.66 3.49 -5.13
N TRP A 221 3.73 2.63 -4.10
CA TRP A 221 2.67 2.52 -3.10
C TRP A 221 2.58 3.78 -2.24
N GLU A 222 3.72 4.26 -1.73
CA GLU A 222 3.79 5.51 -0.98
C GLU A 222 3.27 6.67 -1.82
N LEU A 223 3.64 6.79 -3.10
CA LEU A 223 3.09 7.80 -3.99
C LEU A 223 1.59 7.59 -4.23
N ALA A 224 1.11 6.37 -4.44
CA ALA A 224 -0.31 6.13 -4.67
C ALA A 224 -1.18 6.51 -3.45
N VAL A 225 -0.68 6.28 -2.24
CA VAL A 225 -1.41 6.57 -0.99
C VAL A 225 -1.13 8.00 -0.49
N CYS A 226 0.12 8.47 -0.52
CA CYS A 226 0.49 9.84 -0.17
C CYS A 226 -0.01 10.87 -1.18
N ALA A 227 -0.07 10.58 -2.49
CA ALA A 227 -0.68 11.52 -3.45
C ALA A 227 -2.16 11.74 -3.17
N GLN A 228 -2.81 10.79 -2.49
CA GLN A 228 -4.19 10.97 -2.01
C GLN A 228 -4.23 11.80 -0.71
N THR A 229 -3.13 11.86 0.04
CA THR A 229 -2.93 12.89 1.07
C THR A 229 -2.46 14.18 0.40
N VAL A 230 -3.41 15.01 -0.04
CA VAL A 230 -3.17 16.35 -0.61
C VAL A 230 -2.11 17.15 0.20
N VAL A 231 -2.08 16.93 1.51
CA VAL A 231 -1.14 17.51 2.47
C VAL A 231 0.34 17.22 2.15
N SER A 232 0.69 15.97 1.80
CA SER A 232 2.08 15.59 1.50
C SER A 232 2.60 16.27 0.23
N LEU A 233 1.77 16.35 -0.80
CA LEU A 233 2.11 17.01 -2.07
C LEU A 233 2.30 18.52 -1.88
N ILE A 234 1.44 19.16 -1.07
CA ILE A 234 1.62 20.57 -0.70
C ILE A 234 2.92 20.73 0.10
N GLY A 235 3.22 19.82 1.03
CA GLY A 235 4.45 19.84 1.81
C GLY A 235 5.69 19.81 0.94
N VAL A 236 5.78 18.87 0.00
CA VAL A 236 6.86 18.81 -1.00
C VAL A 236 6.90 20.09 -1.84
N GLY A 237 5.76 20.57 -2.33
CA GLY A 237 5.69 21.83 -3.06
C GLY A 237 6.28 23.00 -2.27
N LEU A 238 5.92 23.15 -1.00
CA LEU A 238 6.45 24.22 -0.14
C LEU A 238 7.93 24.05 0.19
N LEU A 239 8.42 22.82 0.39
CA LEU A 239 9.85 22.53 0.58
C LEU A 239 10.65 22.98 -0.63
N VAL A 240 10.17 22.66 -1.83
CA VAL A 240 10.84 23.07 -3.05
C VAL A 240 10.79 24.62 -3.16
N MET A 241 9.72 25.30 -2.65
CA MET A 241 9.50 26.78 -2.66
C MET A 241 10.41 27.53 -1.69
N GLY A 242 11.36 26.83 -1.06
CA GLY A 242 12.22 27.40 -0.04
C GLY A 242 11.50 27.62 1.29
N ASN A 243 10.23 27.23 1.40
CA ASN A 243 9.49 27.26 2.66
C ASN A 243 9.69 25.94 3.41
N TYR A 244 10.91 25.75 3.89
CA TYR A 244 11.35 24.49 4.50
C TYR A 244 10.56 24.14 5.77
N GLN A 245 10.14 25.15 6.55
CA GLN A 245 9.42 24.95 7.80
C GLN A 245 8.00 24.44 7.55
N VAL A 246 7.18 25.17 6.79
CA VAL A 246 5.79 24.77 6.52
C VAL A 246 5.76 23.52 5.66
N GLY A 247 6.65 23.43 4.66
CA GLY A 247 6.77 22.24 3.82
C GLY A 247 7.13 20.99 4.61
N GLY A 248 8.08 21.10 5.55
CA GLY A 248 8.48 19.99 6.42
C GLY A 248 7.35 19.55 7.37
N ILE A 249 6.61 20.50 7.96
CA ILE A 249 5.46 20.19 8.82
C ILE A 249 4.38 19.46 8.03
N LEU A 250 3.98 19.96 6.87
CA LEU A 250 2.93 19.33 6.06
C LEU A 250 3.35 17.94 5.55
N LEU A 251 4.61 17.78 5.15
CA LEU A 251 5.14 16.47 4.81
C LEU A 251 5.07 15.50 6.01
N GLY A 252 5.43 15.98 7.20
CA GLY A 252 5.33 15.20 8.45
C GLY A 252 3.88 14.80 8.77
N VAL A 253 2.92 15.71 8.65
CA VAL A 253 1.49 15.42 8.83
C VAL A 253 1.01 14.38 7.81
N GLY A 254 1.45 14.50 6.56
CA GLY A 254 1.17 13.54 5.51
C GLY A 254 1.64 12.13 5.88
N VAL A 255 2.90 12.00 6.31
CA VAL A 255 3.49 10.74 6.78
C VAL A 255 2.74 10.19 8.00
N LEU A 256 2.32 11.04 8.95
CA LEU A 256 1.54 10.60 10.11
C LEU A 256 0.19 10.00 9.74
N ILE A 257 -0.42 10.42 8.61
CA ILE A 257 -1.68 9.87 8.11
C ILE A 257 -1.44 8.55 7.37
N THR A 258 -0.36 8.43 6.60
CA THR A 258 -0.08 7.22 5.80
C THR A 258 0.56 6.10 6.61
N LEU A 259 1.35 6.42 7.64
CA LEU A 259 2.08 5.46 8.46
C LEU A 259 1.17 4.40 9.12
N PRO A 260 -0.02 4.72 9.67
CA PRO A 260 -0.93 3.71 10.21
C PRO A 260 -1.59 2.81 9.14
N LEU A 261 -1.59 3.22 7.87
CA LEU A 261 -2.12 2.41 6.76
C LEU A 261 -1.09 1.38 6.27
N LEU A 262 0.20 1.66 6.44
CA LEU A 262 1.30 0.81 6.01
C LEU A 262 1.20 -0.65 6.52
N PRO A 263 1.01 -0.94 7.82
CA PRO A 263 0.97 -2.33 8.29
C PRO A 263 -0.25 -3.08 7.73
N ILE A 264 -1.38 -2.40 7.50
CA ILE A 264 -2.56 -2.98 6.82
C ILE A 264 -2.23 -3.31 5.36
N ALA A 265 -1.59 -2.38 4.66
CA ALA A 265 -1.22 -2.57 3.26
C ALA A 265 -0.24 -3.72 3.08
N ILE A 266 0.78 -3.82 3.93
CA ILE A 266 1.73 -4.93 3.90
C ILE A 266 1.01 -6.26 4.22
N ALA A 267 0.08 -6.28 5.17
CA ALA A 267 -0.74 -7.46 5.44
C ALA A 267 -1.53 -7.93 4.20
N HIS A 268 -2.06 -7.01 3.40
CA HIS A 268 -2.69 -7.35 2.11
C HIS A 268 -1.68 -7.74 1.03
N MET A 269 -0.51 -7.12 0.98
CA MET A 269 0.54 -7.42 0.00
C MET A 269 1.20 -8.78 0.25
N ALA A 270 1.21 -9.25 1.49
CA ALA A 270 1.67 -10.58 1.89
C ALA A 270 0.69 -11.69 1.50
N MET A 271 -0.54 -11.34 1.07
CA MET A 271 -1.53 -12.31 0.60
C MET A 271 -1.39 -12.57 -0.91
N PRO A 272 -1.88 -13.70 -1.43
CA PRO A 272 -1.88 -13.99 -2.86
C PRO A 272 -2.63 -12.96 -3.72
N VAL A 273 -3.50 -12.16 -3.10
CA VAL A 273 -4.30 -11.12 -3.75
C VAL A 273 -3.95 -9.77 -3.12
N SER A 274 -3.04 -9.03 -3.77
CA SER A 274 -2.45 -7.79 -3.24
C SER A 274 -3.19 -6.51 -3.61
N TRP A 275 -4.11 -6.53 -4.58
CA TRP A 275 -4.80 -5.32 -5.05
C TRP A 275 -5.52 -4.51 -3.95
N PRO A 276 -6.07 -5.09 -2.85
CA PRO A 276 -6.71 -4.27 -1.82
C PRO A 276 -5.74 -3.32 -1.13
N ALA A 277 -4.44 -3.64 -1.12
CA ALA A 277 -3.39 -2.76 -0.61
C ALA A 277 -3.22 -1.48 -1.44
N TRP A 278 -3.65 -1.47 -2.70
CA TRP A 278 -3.52 -0.33 -3.61
C TRP A 278 -4.78 0.54 -3.65
N ALA A 279 -5.87 0.08 -3.02
CA ALA A 279 -7.16 0.74 -3.06
C ALA A 279 -7.43 1.43 -1.71
N ILE A 280 -7.21 2.74 -1.64
CA ILE A 280 -7.33 3.50 -0.37
C ILE A 280 -8.71 3.42 0.26
N ASN A 281 -9.77 3.29 -0.54
CA ASN A 281 -11.11 3.08 -0.02
C ASN A 281 -11.22 1.75 0.75
N LYS A 282 -10.52 0.70 0.30
CA LYS A 282 -10.45 -0.59 0.98
C LYS A 282 -9.49 -0.58 2.16
N LEU A 283 -8.34 0.07 2.04
CA LEU A 283 -7.45 0.30 3.17
C LEU A 283 -8.13 1.12 4.27
N GLY A 284 -8.81 2.20 3.91
CA GLY A 284 -9.55 3.06 4.84
C GLY A 284 -10.70 2.32 5.52
N GLU A 285 -11.46 1.51 4.78
CA GLU A 285 -12.51 0.65 5.37
C GLU A 285 -11.91 -0.35 6.37
N ALA A 286 -10.79 -0.99 6.03
CA ALA A 286 -10.08 -1.90 6.93
C ALA A 286 -9.51 -1.15 8.15
N PHE A 287 -8.92 0.02 7.95
CA PHE A 287 -8.34 0.88 8.97
C PHE A 287 -9.39 1.33 9.99
N VAL A 288 -10.53 1.86 9.56
CA VAL A 288 -11.61 2.28 10.48
C VAL A 288 -12.13 1.10 11.32
N LYS A 289 -12.25 -0.10 10.73
CA LYS A 289 -12.67 -1.32 11.46
C LYS A 289 -11.59 -1.83 12.42
N THR A 290 -10.35 -1.45 12.21
CA THR A 290 -9.18 -1.91 12.96
C THR A 290 -8.36 -0.75 13.49
N LEU A 291 -8.95 0.38 13.90
CA LEU A 291 -8.17 1.59 14.22
C LEU A 291 -7.09 1.37 15.31
N GLY A 292 -7.42 0.58 16.35
CA GLY A 292 -6.51 0.35 17.49
C GLY A 292 -5.19 -0.35 17.13
N PRO A 293 -5.20 -1.56 16.51
CA PRO A 293 -3.97 -2.32 16.27
C PRO A 293 -2.88 -1.62 15.42
N PRO A 294 -3.18 -0.97 14.27
CA PRO A 294 -2.22 -0.21 13.48
C PRO A 294 -1.67 1.02 14.21
N LEU A 295 -2.50 1.76 14.95
CA LEU A 295 -2.01 2.86 15.78
C LEU A 295 -1.06 2.36 16.87
N TYR A 296 -1.39 1.23 17.49
CA TYR A 296 -0.50 0.59 18.46
C TYR A 296 0.79 0.07 17.81
N TRP A 297 0.72 -0.46 16.59
CA TRP A 297 1.90 -0.79 15.81
C TRP A 297 2.78 0.44 15.55
N CYS A 298 2.20 1.61 15.25
CA CYS A 298 2.96 2.86 15.14
C CYS A 298 3.63 3.25 16.46
N VAL A 299 2.99 3.04 17.61
CA VAL A 299 3.61 3.25 18.94
C VAL A 299 4.79 2.30 19.14
N VAL A 300 4.63 1.01 18.81
CA VAL A 300 5.72 0.02 18.88
C VAL A 300 6.88 0.43 17.97
N LEU A 301 6.60 0.84 16.73
CA LEU A 301 7.59 1.32 15.78
C LEU A 301 8.32 2.57 16.32
N PHE A 302 7.58 3.55 16.85
CA PHE A 302 8.14 4.78 17.39
C PHE A 302 9.06 4.49 18.58
N VAL A 303 8.56 3.75 19.59
CA VAL A 303 9.32 3.41 20.81
C VAL A 303 10.58 2.64 20.46
N THR A 304 10.47 1.64 19.59
CA THR A 304 11.64 0.85 19.17
C THR A 304 12.63 1.66 18.33
N SER A 305 12.20 2.71 17.64
CA SER A 305 13.05 3.59 16.84
C SER A 305 13.71 4.73 17.64
N LEU A 306 13.31 4.97 18.90
CA LEU A 306 13.90 6.03 19.74
C LEU A 306 15.43 6.00 19.82
N PRO A 307 16.12 4.83 19.94
CA PRO A 307 17.58 4.79 19.93
C PRO A 307 18.20 5.29 18.62
N ILE A 308 17.58 4.98 17.47
CA ILE A 308 18.04 5.45 16.16
C ILE A 308 17.86 6.97 16.06
N ILE A 309 16.69 7.47 16.46
CA ILE A 309 16.38 8.90 16.47
C ILE A 309 17.35 9.65 17.39
N GLY A 310 17.66 9.09 18.56
CA GLY A 310 18.62 9.65 19.51
C GLY A 310 20.04 9.71 18.94
N LEU A 311 20.52 8.64 18.28
CA LEU A 311 21.84 8.62 17.65
C LEU A 311 21.95 9.62 16.50
N LEU A 312 20.99 9.63 15.57
CA LEU A 312 21.00 10.56 14.44
C LEU A 312 20.79 12.00 14.89
N GLY A 313 19.87 12.23 15.83
CA GLY A 313 19.60 13.53 16.42
C GLY A 313 20.80 14.07 17.21
N GLY A 314 21.48 13.23 17.98
CA GLY A 314 22.69 13.58 18.71
C GLY A 314 23.86 13.91 17.78
N ALA A 315 24.08 13.10 16.73
CA ALA A 315 25.09 13.38 15.71
C ALA A 315 24.80 14.69 14.96
N ALA A 316 23.54 14.94 14.62
CA ALA A 316 23.11 16.18 13.98
C ALA A 316 23.23 17.40 14.91
N ALA A 317 22.88 17.26 16.19
CA ALA A 317 23.02 18.34 17.18
C ALA A 317 24.50 18.69 17.42
N TRP A 318 25.39 17.70 17.42
CA TRP A 318 26.82 17.91 17.62
C TRP A 318 27.51 18.51 16.39
N LYS A 319 27.36 17.87 15.22
CA LYS A 319 28.13 18.20 14.01
C LYS A 319 27.31 18.70 12.82
N GLY A 320 25.99 18.83 12.95
CA GLY A 320 25.12 19.24 11.84
C GLY A 320 25.47 20.60 11.23
N ARG A 321 25.85 21.59 12.05
CA ARG A 321 26.29 22.91 11.55
C ARG A 321 27.60 22.81 10.76
N ASP A 322 28.55 22.01 11.25
CA ASP A 322 29.84 21.80 10.58
C ASP A 322 29.64 21.06 9.25
N VAL A 323 28.77 20.03 9.22
CA VAL A 323 28.40 19.30 7.99
C VAL A 323 27.75 20.23 6.98
N ALA A 324 26.84 21.11 7.40
CA ALA A 324 26.21 22.09 6.53
C ALA A 324 27.22 23.10 5.94
N ARG A 325 28.18 23.56 6.75
CA ARG A 325 29.29 24.41 6.28
C ARG A 325 30.16 23.68 5.27
N MET A 326 30.56 22.43 5.58
CA MET A 326 31.34 21.59 4.68
C MET A 326 30.63 21.40 3.34
N ALA A 327 29.32 21.09 3.35
CA ALA A 327 28.52 20.97 2.14
C ALA A 327 28.47 22.29 1.34
N GLY A 328 28.34 23.44 2.01
CA GLY A 328 28.41 24.76 1.39
C GLY A 328 29.77 25.03 0.72
N THR A 329 30.88 24.67 1.36
CA THR A 329 32.24 24.79 0.80
C THR A 329 32.41 23.90 -0.43
N VAL A 330 31.92 22.67 -0.38
CA VAL A 330 31.94 21.72 -1.49
C VAL A 330 31.15 22.27 -2.68
N VAL A 331 29.94 22.80 -2.45
CA VAL A 331 29.13 23.44 -3.51
C VAL A 331 29.80 24.69 -4.06
N TYR A 332 30.41 25.53 -3.20
CA TYR A 332 31.15 26.72 -3.62
C TYR A 332 32.32 26.36 -4.55
N ASN A 333 33.14 25.39 -4.16
CA ASN A 333 34.29 24.95 -4.95
C ASN A 333 33.89 24.42 -6.34
N MET A 334 32.71 23.80 -6.47
CA MET A 334 32.18 23.35 -7.77
C MET A 334 31.74 24.49 -8.69
N GLN A 335 31.51 25.67 -8.15
CA GLN A 335 31.08 26.83 -8.92
C GLN A 335 32.25 27.62 -9.51
N LEU A 336 33.48 27.36 -9.06
CA LEU A 336 34.67 28.04 -9.55
C LEU A 336 34.84 27.76 -11.06
N PRO A 337 35.08 28.79 -11.89
CA PRO A 337 35.38 28.59 -13.31
C PRO A 337 36.63 27.70 -13.45
N PRO A 338 36.80 26.96 -14.57
CA PRO A 338 38.10 26.34 -14.84
C PRO A 338 39.10 27.49 -14.90
N SER A 339 40.30 27.32 -14.32
CA SER A 339 41.33 28.37 -14.31
C SER A 339 41.48 28.93 -15.72
N SER A 340 40.97 30.13 -15.94
CA SER A 340 40.97 30.76 -17.25
C SER A 340 42.42 31.11 -17.59
N GLU A 341 42.85 30.70 -18.78
CA GLU A 341 44.19 31.00 -19.33
C GLU A 341 44.45 32.51 -19.47
N GLU A 342 43.42 33.35 -19.35
CA GLU A 342 43.51 34.80 -19.48
C GLU A 342 43.77 35.49 -18.13
N GLY A 343 45.03 35.46 -17.67
CA GLY A 343 45.71 36.50 -16.87
C GLY A 343 45.15 36.92 -15.50
N GLY A 344 43.93 36.54 -15.14
CA GLY A 344 43.28 36.84 -13.87
C GLY A 344 43.57 35.78 -12.83
N GLN A 345 43.88 36.20 -11.60
CA GLN A 345 44.09 35.29 -10.48
C GLN A 345 42.79 34.53 -10.20
N ALA A 346 42.73 33.25 -10.60
CA ALA A 346 41.55 32.43 -10.40
C ALA A 346 41.27 32.29 -8.88
N PRO A 347 40.02 32.43 -8.43
CA PRO A 347 39.69 32.26 -7.02
C PRO A 347 40.12 30.86 -6.53
N GLU A 348 40.93 30.83 -5.48
CA GLU A 348 41.48 29.58 -4.94
C GLU A 348 40.36 28.73 -4.29
N PRO A 349 40.39 27.40 -4.49
CA PRO A 349 39.44 26.50 -3.85
C PRO A 349 39.64 26.50 -2.33
N LYS A 350 38.53 26.60 -1.59
CA LYS A 350 38.56 26.55 -0.13
C LYS A 350 38.85 25.11 0.33
N PRO A 351 39.71 24.89 1.34
CA PRO A 351 39.95 23.55 1.87
C PRO A 351 38.66 22.95 2.45
N VAL A 352 38.42 21.65 2.22
CA VAL A 352 37.26 20.92 2.72
C VAL A 352 37.65 20.11 3.95
N GLU A 353 36.99 20.36 5.08
CA GLU A 353 37.25 19.68 6.35
C GLU A 353 36.53 18.31 6.44
N TRP A 354 37.12 17.26 5.85
CA TRP A 354 36.51 15.92 5.81
C TRP A 354 36.33 15.25 7.18
N GLN A 355 37.12 15.64 8.17
CA GLN A 355 37.05 15.08 9.53
C GLN A 355 35.67 15.28 10.18
N VAL A 356 34.92 16.29 9.72
CA VAL A 356 33.55 16.57 10.18
C VAL A 356 32.59 15.40 9.90
N LEU A 357 32.85 14.56 8.89
CA LEU A 357 32.01 13.41 8.55
C LEU A 357 32.21 12.19 9.45
N VAL A 358 33.27 12.14 10.27
CA VAL A 358 33.56 10.97 11.12
C VAL A 358 32.43 10.73 12.12
N VAL A 359 31.96 11.77 12.82
CA VAL A 359 30.90 11.65 13.83
C VAL A 359 29.54 11.25 13.20
N PRO A 360 29.04 11.92 12.15
CA PRO A 360 27.85 11.46 11.42
C PRO A 360 27.99 10.05 10.83
N GLY A 361 29.19 9.68 10.35
CA GLY A 361 29.47 8.36 9.81
C GLY A 361 29.35 7.26 10.87
N ILE A 362 29.95 7.45 12.04
CA ILE A 362 29.81 6.53 13.19
C ILE A 362 28.34 6.45 13.63
N GLY A 363 27.68 7.60 13.75
CA GLY A 363 26.26 7.67 14.10
C GLY A 363 25.38 6.89 13.11
N LEU A 364 25.62 7.07 11.81
CA LEU A 364 24.89 6.37 10.75
C LEU A 364 25.11 4.85 10.81
N VAL A 365 26.35 4.37 10.94
CA VAL A 365 26.64 2.93 11.00
C VAL A 365 26.01 2.30 12.25
N ALA A 366 26.09 2.96 13.40
CA ALA A 366 25.42 2.51 14.62
C ALA A 366 23.89 2.50 14.46
N SER A 367 23.32 3.52 13.83
CA SER A 367 21.89 3.59 13.51
C SER A 367 21.45 2.48 12.57
N ILE A 368 22.22 2.14 11.53
CA ILE A 368 21.90 1.04 10.60
C ILE A 368 21.96 -0.31 11.32
N PHE A 369 22.94 -0.51 12.20
CA PHE A 369 23.04 -1.72 13.02
C PHE A 369 21.78 -1.91 13.86
N LEU A 370 21.32 -0.87 14.56
CA LEU A 370 20.07 -0.91 15.33
C LEU A 370 18.85 -1.07 14.41
N ALA A 371 18.84 -0.42 13.25
CA ALA A 371 17.74 -0.50 12.28
C ALA A 371 17.51 -1.93 11.79
N GLY A 372 18.55 -2.74 11.61
CA GLY A 372 18.38 -4.15 11.24
C GLY A 372 17.63 -4.96 12.29
N PHE A 373 17.92 -4.76 13.58
CA PHE A 373 17.19 -5.40 14.69
C PHE A 373 15.75 -4.91 14.78
N ILE A 374 15.57 -3.58 14.76
CA ILE A 374 14.27 -2.91 14.89
C ILE A 374 13.35 -3.25 13.70
N ALA A 375 13.91 -3.37 12.49
CA ALA A 375 13.16 -3.77 11.30
C ALA A 375 12.54 -5.15 11.46
N VAL A 376 13.35 -6.20 11.74
CA VAL A 376 12.83 -7.58 11.89
C VAL A 376 11.82 -7.68 13.03
N TYR A 377 12.06 -6.95 14.12
CA TYR A 377 11.12 -6.87 15.24
C TYR A 377 9.76 -6.28 14.81
N ASN A 378 9.76 -5.14 14.11
CA ASN A 378 8.53 -4.48 13.67
C ASN A 378 7.79 -5.26 12.58
N MET A 379 8.51 -6.00 11.73
CA MET A 379 7.91 -6.90 10.74
C MET A 379 7.17 -8.07 11.42
N ARG A 380 7.74 -8.63 12.50
CA ARG A 380 7.03 -9.64 13.29
C ARG A 380 5.82 -9.04 14.00
N SER A 381 5.96 -7.84 14.57
CA SER A 381 4.83 -7.10 15.17
C SER A 381 3.69 -6.89 14.15
N ASN A 382 4.03 -6.54 12.90
CA ASN A 382 3.09 -6.42 11.80
C ASN A 382 2.43 -7.77 11.46
N GLY A 383 3.21 -8.84 11.38
CA GLY A 383 2.71 -10.20 11.16
C GLY A 383 1.70 -10.64 12.23
N LEU A 384 1.98 -10.34 13.50
CA LEU A 384 1.06 -10.62 14.61
C LEU A 384 -0.23 -9.79 14.48
N MET A 385 -0.13 -8.52 14.13
CA MET A 385 -1.29 -7.67 13.86
C MET A 385 -2.17 -8.30 12.76
N ALA A 386 -1.57 -8.69 11.63
CA ALA A 386 -2.25 -9.32 10.51
C ALA A 386 -2.93 -10.65 10.91
N TYR A 387 -2.27 -11.44 11.76
CA TYR A 387 -2.79 -12.72 12.25
C TYR A 387 -3.98 -12.55 13.20
N TYR A 388 -3.86 -11.71 14.23
CA TYR A 388 -4.92 -11.46 15.22
C TYR A 388 -6.10 -10.67 14.63
N CYS A 389 -5.86 -9.80 13.64
CA CYS A 389 -6.90 -8.96 13.02
C CYS A 389 -7.42 -9.48 11.67
N LYS A 390 -6.99 -10.68 11.25
CA LYS A 390 -7.31 -11.30 9.95
C LYS A 390 -8.77 -11.14 9.48
N PRO A 391 -9.81 -11.39 10.32
CA PRO A 391 -11.21 -11.27 9.87
C PRO A 391 -11.62 -9.83 9.59
N LYS A 392 -11.11 -8.88 10.36
CA LYS A 392 -11.46 -7.46 10.25
C LYS A 392 -10.73 -6.78 9.09
N LEU A 393 -9.52 -7.23 8.80
CA LEU A 393 -8.71 -6.77 7.65
C LEU A 393 -9.28 -7.27 6.31
N GLY A 394 -10.11 -8.32 6.30
CA GLY A 394 -10.65 -8.86 5.05
C GLY A 394 -9.58 -9.49 4.15
N LEU A 395 -8.56 -10.09 4.75
CA LEU A 395 -7.45 -10.73 4.02
C LEU A 395 -7.96 -11.91 3.17
N ILE A 396 -7.59 -11.92 1.89
CA ILE A 396 -7.95 -12.99 0.95
C ILE A 396 -6.79 -13.98 0.89
N THR A 397 -6.81 -14.98 1.77
CA THR A 397 -5.69 -15.95 1.88
C THR A 397 -5.67 -17.01 0.80
N VAL A 398 -6.79 -17.22 0.10
CA VAL A 398 -6.90 -18.23 -0.95
C VAL A 398 -7.15 -17.53 -2.28
N LYS A 399 -6.23 -17.69 -3.22
CA LYS A 399 -6.49 -17.33 -4.61
C LYS A 399 -7.53 -18.32 -5.13
N LYS A 400 -8.72 -17.84 -5.53
CA LYS A 400 -9.71 -18.73 -6.16
C LYS A 400 -9.06 -19.40 -7.36
N GLU A 401 -8.86 -20.70 -7.27
CA GLU A 401 -8.37 -21.48 -8.39
C GLU A 401 -9.36 -21.32 -9.52
N LYS A 402 -8.92 -20.69 -10.61
CA LYS A 402 -9.67 -20.70 -11.85
C LYS A 402 -9.47 -22.10 -12.42
N LYS A 403 -10.32 -23.05 -12.04
CA LYS A 403 -10.38 -24.35 -12.69
C LYS A 403 -10.64 -24.08 -14.17
N TYR A 404 -9.64 -24.37 -15.01
CA TYR A 404 -9.81 -24.26 -16.45
C TYR A 404 -10.80 -25.35 -16.85
N VAL A 405 -12.07 -24.98 -16.93
CA VAL A 405 -13.06 -25.83 -17.58
C VAL A 405 -12.65 -25.81 -19.05
N ARG A 406 -12.12 -26.94 -19.55
CA ARG A 406 -11.96 -27.13 -21.00
C ARG A 406 -13.31 -26.73 -21.60
N LYS A 407 -13.33 -25.69 -22.43
CA LYS A 407 -14.52 -25.36 -23.21
C LYS A 407 -14.93 -26.66 -23.89
N ALA A 408 -16.17 -27.10 -23.68
CA ALA A 408 -16.71 -28.26 -24.39
C ALA A 408 -16.38 -28.07 -25.88
N PRO A 409 -16.03 -29.15 -26.61
CA PRO A 409 -15.74 -29.05 -28.03
C PRO A 409 -16.91 -28.30 -28.67
N ARG A 410 -16.66 -27.07 -29.13
CA ARG A 410 -17.66 -26.28 -29.82
C ARG A 410 -18.06 -27.12 -31.03
N LYS A 411 -19.37 -27.37 -31.19
CA LYS A 411 -19.92 -28.06 -32.37
C LYS A 411 -19.24 -27.51 -33.62
N ALA A 412 -18.52 -28.37 -34.32
CA ALA A 412 -17.85 -28.06 -35.58
C ALA A 412 -18.90 -27.47 -36.52
N GLY A 413 -18.75 -26.21 -36.90
CA GLY A 413 -19.73 -25.53 -37.76
C GLY A 413 -19.86 -24.03 -37.52
N LYS A 414 -19.34 -23.49 -36.41
CA LYS A 414 -19.15 -22.03 -36.27
C LYS A 414 -17.65 -21.75 -36.31
N THR A 415 -17.15 -21.47 -37.52
CA THR A 415 -15.88 -20.75 -37.71
C THR A 415 -15.97 -19.49 -36.87
N ILE A 416 -15.26 -19.48 -35.75
CA ILE A 416 -15.02 -18.25 -35.03
C ILE A 416 -14.00 -17.53 -35.89
N ASP A 417 -14.33 -16.35 -36.41
CA ASP A 417 -13.35 -15.47 -37.03
C ASP A 417 -12.20 -15.24 -36.04
N ILE A 418 -11.13 -16.00 -36.24
CA ILE A 418 -9.89 -15.90 -35.46
C ILE A 418 -9.32 -14.48 -35.65
N ASP A 419 -9.59 -13.86 -36.79
CA ASP A 419 -9.19 -12.51 -37.14
C ASP A 419 -9.77 -11.45 -36.19
N VAL A 420 -10.99 -11.64 -35.66
CA VAL A 420 -11.61 -10.68 -34.71
C VAL A 420 -11.01 -10.82 -33.31
N PHE A 421 -10.60 -12.03 -32.90
CA PHE A 421 -9.99 -12.22 -31.58
C PHE A 421 -8.50 -11.85 -31.57
N GLN A 422 -7.82 -12.00 -32.71
CA GLN A 422 -6.40 -11.69 -32.86
C GLN A 422 -6.17 -10.18 -33.02
N SER A 423 -7.04 -9.46 -33.73
CA SER A 423 -6.99 -7.99 -33.86
C SER A 423 -7.25 -7.26 -32.52
N VAL A 424 -8.30 -7.63 -31.79
CA VAL A 424 -8.67 -6.97 -30.52
C VAL A 424 -7.61 -7.16 -29.43
N ASN A 425 -6.85 -8.26 -29.47
CA ASN A 425 -5.81 -8.53 -28.48
C ASN A 425 -4.46 -7.93 -28.88
N MET A 426 -4.15 -7.84 -30.18
CA MET A 426 -2.94 -7.19 -30.68
C MET A 426 -2.94 -5.68 -30.46
N ASP A 427 -4.10 -5.03 -30.58
CA ASP A 427 -4.21 -3.62 -30.22
C ASP A 427 -3.99 -3.40 -28.72
N ARG A 428 -4.55 -4.25 -27.86
CA ARG A 428 -4.27 -4.20 -26.41
C ARG A 428 -2.80 -4.39 -26.08
N ILE A 429 -2.13 -5.31 -26.75
CA ILE A 429 -0.70 -5.57 -26.53
C ILE A 429 0.13 -4.39 -27.08
N ARG A 430 -0.18 -3.86 -28.27
CA ARG A 430 0.47 -2.65 -28.80
C ARG A 430 0.29 -1.48 -27.85
N TRP A 431 -0.92 -1.24 -27.35
CA TRP A 431 -1.18 -0.18 -26.39
C TRP A 431 -0.45 -0.42 -25.07
N ALA A 432 -0.45 -1.63 -24.52
CA ALA A 432 0.30 -1.95 -23.29
C ALA A 432 1.82 -1.75 -23.45
N VAL A 433 2.37 -2.11 -24.60
CA VAL A 433 3.79 -1.90 -24.94
C VAL A 433 4.09 -0.41 -25.10
N TRP A 434 3.26 0.34 -25.84
CA TRP A 434 3.38 1.79 -25.95
C TRP A 434 3.26 2.51 -24.60
N LEU A 435 2.35 2.07 -23.74
CA LEU A 435 2.16 2.60 -22.39
C LEU A 435 3.34 2.26 -21.47
N PHE A 436 3.94 1.08 -21.62
CA PHE A 436 5.17 0.71 -20.91
C PHE A 436 6.34 1.60 -21.34
N PHE A 437 6.54 1.81 -22.64
CA PHE A 437 7.60 2.68 -23.14
C PHE A 437 7.35 4.16 -22.83
N ALA A 438 6.11 4.63 -22.85
CA ALA A 438 5.75 5.98 -22.42
C ALA A 438 5.92 6.16 -20.89
N GLY A 439 5.61 5.13 -20.10
CA GLY A 439 5.90 5.09 -18.66
C GLY A 439 7.41 5.11 -18.39
N LEU A 440 8.19 4.32 -19.13
CA LEU A 440 9.65 4.33 -19.04
C LEU A 440 10.22 5.69 -19.47
N ALA A 441 9.75 6.26 -20.57
CA ALA A 441 10.16 7.57 -21.08
C ALA A 441 9.79 8.70 -20.10
N SER A 442 8.64 8.62 -19.43
CA SER A 442 8.25 9.60 -18.41
C SER A 442 9.03 9.44 -17.10
N ILE A 443 9.43 8.21 -16.71
CA ILE A 443 10.38 7.99 -15.61
C ILE A 443 11.77 8.53 -15.98
N VAL A 444 12.25 8.26 -17.19
CA VAL A 444 13.52 8.80 -17.70
C VAL A 444 13.45 10.33 -17.81
N ALA A 445 12.33 10.90 -18.22
CA ALA A 445 12.11 12.35 -18.23
C ALA A 445 11.98 12.93 -16.83
N LEU A 446 11.43 12.18 -15.86
CA LEU A 446 11.38 12.58 -14.45
C LEU A 446 12.78 12.65 -13.86
N PHE A 447 13.55 11.56 -13.97
CA PHE A 447 14.93 11.52 -13.47
C PHE A 447 15.85 12.44 -14.27
N GLY A 448 15.66 12.53 -15.59
CA GLY A 448 16.36 13.46 -16.47
C GLY A 448 16.01 14.91 -16.18
N GLY A 449 14.76 15.21 -15.83
CA GLY A 449 14.29 16.54 -15.43
C GLY A 449 14.80 16.94 -14.04
N ILE A 450 14.81 16.01 -13.07
CA ILE A 450 15.44 16.21 -11.76
C ILE A 450 16.94 16.42 -11.94
N ALA A 451 17.61 15.58 -12.73
CA ALA A 451 19.03 15.70 -13.01
C ALA A 451 19.37 16.98 -13.78
N ALA A 452 18.53 17.40 -14.74
CA ALA A 452 18.67 18.65 -15.48
C ALA A 452 18.42 19.87 -14.59
N ALA A 453 17.42 19.84 -13.69
CA ALA A 453 17.18 20.90 -12.72
C ALA A 453 18.36 21.06 -11.74
N ILE A 454 18.95 19.94 -11.30
CA ILE A 454 20.18 19.93 -10.49
C ILE A 454 21.39 20.41 -11.32
N ALA A 455 21.49 20.04 -12.59
CA ALA A 455 22.63 20.34 -13.46
C ALA A 455 22.65 21.79 -13.98
N LEU A 456 21.49 22.35 -14.34
CA LEU A 456 21.36 23.67 -14.96
C LEU A 456 21.50 24.83 -13.96
N LYS A 457 21.69 24.55 -12.65
CA LYS A 457 21.78 25.57 -11.59
C LYS A 457 20.71 26.66 -11.79
N VAL A 458 19.46 26.28 -12.07
CA VAL A 458 18.42 27.26 -12.35
C VAL A 458 18.17 28.05 -11.07
N THR A 459 18.83 29.19 -10.94
CA THR A 459 18.79 30.09 -9.77
C THR A 459 17.49 30.88 -9.72
N THR A 460 16.79 31.01 -10.85
CA THR A 460 15.43 31.51 -10.86
C THR A 460 14.51 30.36 -10.48
N PRO A 461 13.91 30.37 -9.28
CA PRO A 461 13.05 29.28 -8.82
C PRO A 461 12.08 28.83 -9.93
N VAL A 462 11.48 29.80 -10.64
CA VAL A 462 10.42 29.63 -11.65
C VAL A 462 10.76 28.65 -12.79
N ALA A 463 11.98 28.64 -13.34
CA ALA A 463 12.29 27.73 -14.46
C ALA A 463 12.61 26.30 -13.99
N GLY A 464 13.19 26.14 -12.79
CA GLY A 464 13.32 24.84 -12.12
C GLY A 464 11.96 24.26 -11.74
N TRP A 465 11.03 25.14 -11.32
CA TRP A 465 9.62 24.80 -11.05
C TRP A 465 8.91 24.27 -12.26
N VAL A 466 8.99 24.97 -13.40
CA VAL A 466 8.30 24.56 -14.62
C VAL A 466 8.81 23.20 -15.09
N LEU A 467 10.12 22.96 -15.05
CA LEU A 467 10.71 21.67 -15.45
C LEU A 467 10.35 20.53 -14.50
N LEU A 468 10.37 20.74 -13.18
CA LEU A 468 9.99 19.71 -12.19
C LEU A 468 8.48 19.44 -12.19
N SER A 469 7.67 20.48 -12.39
CA SER A 469 6.21 20.37 -12.54
C SER A 469 5.84 19.62 -13.81
N LEU A 470 6.50 19.90 -14.94
CA LEU A 470 6.34 19.14 -16.18
C LEU A 470 6.79 17.69 -15.99
N ALA A 471 7.92 17.47 -15.32
CA ALA A 471 8.48 16.15 -15.03
C ALA A 471 7.58 15.29 -14.12
N LEU A 472 6.79 15.89 -13.21
CA LEU A 472 5.88 15.18 -12.31
C LEU A 472 4.43 15.13 -12.84
N ALA A 473 3.91 16.23 -13.36
CA ALA A 473 2.52 16.34 -13.82
C ALA A 473 2.26 15.52 -15.08
N ILE A 474 3.21 15.43 -16.01
CA ILE A 474 3.05 14.62 -17.22
C ILE A 474 2.88 13.12 -16.86
N PRO A 475 3.76 12.48 -16.07
CA PRO A 475 3.56 11.10 -15.65
C PRO A 475 2.35 10.90 -14.73
N LEU A 476 2.03 11.83 -13.82
CA LEU A 476 0.84 11.72 -12.96
C LEU A 476 -0.46 11.78 -13.78
N CYS A 477 -0.59 12.77 -14.66
CA CYS A 477 -1.73 12.91 -15.56
C CYS A 477 -1.84 11.71 -16.51
N PHE A 478 -0.71 11.21 -17.02
CA PHE A 478 -0.66 9.99 -17.84
C PHE A 478 -1.11 8.74 -17.06
N CYS A 479 -0.64 8.55 -15.83
CA CYS A 479 -1.03 7.44 -14.95
C CYS A 479 -2.52 7.51 -14.59
N THR A 480 -3.07 8.70 -14.29
CA THR A 480 -4.51 8.85 -14.01
C THR A 480 -5.36 8.60 -15.25
N SER A 481 -4.95 9.07 -16.43
CA SER A 481 -5.63 8.81 -17.70
C SER A 481 -5.56 7.33 -18.08
N LEU A 482 -4.44 6.66 -17.79
CA LEU A 482 -4.27 5.22 -17.97
C LEU A 482 -5.20 4.41 -17.06
N ILE A 483 -5.31 4.80 -15.79
CA ILE A 483 -6.24 4.16 -14.84
C ILE A 483 -7.68 4.36 -15.29
N LEU A 484 -8.05 5.56 -15.74
CA LEU A 484 -9.38 5.84 -16.28
C LEU A 484 -9.66 5.02 -17.55
N PHE A 485 -8.71 4.89 -18.46
CA PHE A 485 -8.85 4.07 -19.67
C PHE A 485 -9.01 2.58 -19.35
N LEU A 486 -8.26 2.04 -18.39
CA LEU A 486 -8.35 0.65 -17.98
C LEU A 486 -9.64 0.33 -17.20
N THR A 487 -10.32 1.35 -16.65
CA THR A 487 -11.52 1.19 -15.83
C THR A 487 -12.82 1.53 -16.54
N VAL A 488 -12.80 2.36 -17.59
CA VAL A 488 -13.98 2.71 -18.39
C VAL A 488 -14.27 1.59 -19.41
N PRO A 489 -15.47 0.95 -19.36
CA PRO A 489 -15.84 -0.09 -20.33
C PRO A 489 -15.93 0.49 -21.75
N ALA A 490 -15.33 -0.20 -22.73
CA ALA A 490 -15.31 0.20 -24.14
C ALA A 490 -16.71 0.43 -24.75
N GLU A 491 -17.74 -0.20 -24.19
CA GLU A 491 -19.14 -0.09 -24.61
C GLU A 491 -19.76 1.31 -24.36
N THR A 492 -19.09 2.18 -23.60
CA THR A 492 -19.67 3.47 -23.16
C THR A 492 -19.52 4.60 -24.16
N GLY A 493 -18.71 4.46 -25.22
CA GLY A 493 -18.44 5.55 -26.18
C GLY A 493 -17.79 6.80 -25.55
N ALA A 494 -17.36 6.73 -24.29
CA ALA A 494 -16.87 7.85 -23.47
C ALA A 494 -15.41 8.21 -23.74
N ALA A 495 -14.63 7.30 -24.33
CA ALA A 495 -13.20 7.47 -24.58
C ALA A 495 -12.83 8.78 -25.33
N PRO A 496 -13.49 9.17 -26.45
CA PRO A 496 -13.15 10.41 -27.15
C PRO A 496 -13.38 11.69 -26.32
N TYR A 497 -14.34 11.69 -25.39
CA TYR A 497 -14.61 12.85 -24.51
C TYR A 497 -13.56 13.01 -23.41
N VAL A 498 -13.08 11.89 -22.85
CA VAL A 498 -11.97 11.88 -21.88
C VAL A 498 -10.68 12.35 -22.55
N TRP A 499 -10.42 11.91 -23.79
CA TRP A 499 -9.24 12.31 -24.56
C TRP A 499 -9.28 13.76 -25.03
N SER A 500 -10.44 14.29 -25.43
CA SER A 500 -10.57 15.71 -25.81
C SER A 500 -10.44 16.64 -24.60
N ALA A 501 -11.00 16.28 -23.45
CA ALA A 501 -10.78 17.01 -22.20
C ALA A 501 -9.29 17.01 -21.78
N PHE A 502 -8.60 15.87 -21.95
CA PHE A 502 -7.17 15.72 -21.69
C PHE A 502 -6.29 16.52 -22.66
N ALA A 503 -6.57 16.45 -23.96
CA ALA A 503 -5.85 17.22 -24.98
C ALA A 503 -6.00 18.73 -24.73
N LEU A 504 -7.19 19.20 -24.36
CA LEU A 504 -7.43 20.60 -24.01
C LEU A 504 -6.72 21.04 -22.72
N GLN A 505 -6.54 20.15 -21.74
CA GLN A 505 -5.75 20.44 -20.54
C GLN A 505 -4.25 20.54 -20.85
N ILE A 506 -3.71 19.66 -21.70
CA ILE A 506 -2.32 19.75 -22.14
C ILE A 506 -2.09 21.03 -22.94
N ILE A 507 -2.99 21.37 -23.85
CA ILE A 507 -2.92 22.59 -24.67
C ILE A 507 -3.02 23.83 -23.77
N GLY A 508 -3.99 23.89 -22.85
CA GLY A 508 -4.16 25.01 -21.92
C GLY A 508 -2.97 25.20 -20.99
N PHE A 509 -2.39 24.11 -20.50
CA PHE A 509 -1.18 24.15 -19.68
C PHE A 509 0.06 24.55 -20.49
N GLY A 510 0.18 24.09 -21.74
CA GLY A 510 1.23 24.51 -22.67
C GLY A 510 1.20 26.00 -22.96
N PHE A 511 0.01 26.59 -23.15
CA PHE A 511 -0.15 28.04 -23.26
C PHE A 511 0.24 28.76 -21.96
N TYR A 512 -0.19 28.26 -20.79
CA TYR A 512 0.16 28.86 -19.51
C TYR A 512 1.68 28.86 -19.26
N VAL A 513 2.38 27.79 -19.66
CA VAL A 513 3.85 27.71 -19.61
C VAL A 513 4.49 28.64 -20.63
N GLY A 514 4.01 28.65 -21.88
CA GLY A 514 4.51 29.53 -22.93
C GLY A 514 4.42 31.02 -22.57
N ALA A 515 3.35 31.43 -21.88
CA ALA A 515 3.17 32.80 -21.41
C ALA A 515 4.30 33.27 -20.48
N ASN A 516 4.96 32.37 -19.75
CA ASN A 516 6.05 32.73 -18.85
C ASN A 516 7.40 32.95 -19.57
N PHE A 517 7.51 32.55 -20.83
CA PHE A 517 8.73 32.70 -21.64
C PHE A 517 8.66 33.83 -22.67
N VAL A 518 7.49 34.44 -22.83
CA VAL A 518 7.30 35.58 -23.75
C VAL A 518 7.73 36.86 -23.05
N GLY A 519 8.65 37.64 -23.63
CA GLY A 519 9.16 38.88 -23.00
C GLY A 519 8.19 40.06 -22.99
N ASP A 520 7.21 40.07 -23.90
CA ASP A 520 6.24 41.16 -24.07
C ASP A 520 5.00 40.95 -23.17
N GLU A 521 4.75 41.88 -22.25
CA GLU A 521 3.62 41.85 -21.29
C GLU A 521 2.24 41.76 -21.96
N VAL A 522 2.07 42.33 -23.16
CA VAL A 522 0.81 42.24 -23.91
C VAL A 522 0.61 40.83 -24.46
N LEU A 523 1.69 40.24 -24.99
CA LEU A 523 1.67 38.89 -25.52
C LEU A 523 1.59 37.84 -24.39
N LYS A 524 2.19 38.08 -23.22
CA LYS A 524 1.97 37.27 -22.01
C LYS A 524 0.49 37.24 -21.63
N GLY A 525 -0.18 38.39 -21.64
CA GLY A 525 -1.62 38.50 -21.34
C GLY A 525 -2.49 37.72 -22.33
N LEU A 526 -2.17 37.78 -23.62
CA LEU A 526 -2.86 37.04 -24.69
C LEU A 526 -2.65 35.52 -24.56
N VAL A 527 -1.42 35.08 -24.30
CA VAL A 527 -1.07 33.66 -24.19
C VAL A 527 -1.64 33.06 -22.89
N ALA A 528 -1.62 33.81 -21.77
CA ALA A 528 -2.29 33.41 -20.53
C ALA A 528 -3.83 33.37 -20.69
N GLY A 529 -4.41 34.32 -21.44
CA GLY A 529 -5.82 34.32 -21.80
C GLY A 529 -6.22 33.11 -22.65
N GLY A 530 -5.40 32.71 -23.61
CA GLY A 530 -5.59 31.48 -24.39
C GLY A 530 -5.54 30.21 -23.54
N GLY A 531 -4.62 30.14 -22.56
CA GLY A 531 -4.56 29.05 -21.59
C GLY A 531 -5.81 28.96 -20.70
N ALA A 532 -6.28 30.10 -20.18
CA ALA A 532 -7.51 30.16 -19.41
C ALA A 532 -8.74 29.74 -20.23
N MET A 533 -8.80 30.13 -21.52
CA MET A 533 -9.88 29.75 -22.43
C MET A 533 -9.85 28.26 -22.78
N ALA A 534 -8.68 27.65 -22.96
CA ALA A 534 -8.56 26.21 -23.18
C ALA A 534 -8.98 25.39 -21.94
N HIS A 535 -8.62 25.84 -20.73
CA HIS A 535 -9.11 25.25 -19.48
C HIS A 535 -10.63 25.40 -19.33
N PHE A 536 -11.18 26.55 -19.73
CA PHE A 536 -12.62 26.80 -19.73
C PHE A 536 -13.37 25.85 -20.69
N ILE A 537 -12.87 25.67 -21.91
CA ILE A 537 -13.44 24.73 -22.89
C ILE A 537 -13.35 23.29 -22.37
N SER A 538 -12.23 22.89 -21.74
CA SER A 538 -12.09 21.56 -21.11
C SER A 538 -13.14 21.30 -20.03
N LEU A 539 -13.43 22.29 -19.18
CA LEU A 539 -14.49 22.19 -18.16
C LEU A 539 -15.88 22.07 -18.79
N ILE A 540 -16.17 22.82 -19.85
CA ILE A 540 -17.44 22.70 -20.59
C ILE A 540 -17.58 21.29 -21.17
N VAL A 541 -16.55 20.77 -21.84
CA VAL A 541 -16.55 19.40 -22.38
C VAL A 541 -16.77 18.36 -21.28
N PHE A 542 -16.16 18.56 -20.10
CA PHE A 542 -16.35 17.69 -18.94
C PHE A 542 -17.79 17.74 -18.37
N PHE A 543 -18.41 18.92 -18.29
CA PHE A 543 -19.79 19.05 -17.81
C PHE A 543 -20.81 18.51 -18.83
N VAL A 544 -20.58 18.72 -20.13
CA VAL A 544 -21.39 18.10 -21.20
C VAL A 544 -21.27 16.58 -21.13
N PHE A 545 -20.07 16.05 -20.87
CA PHE A 545 -19.88 14.61 -20.63
C PHE A 545 -20.68 14.08 -19.43
N LEU A 546 -20.65 14.79 -18.29
CA LEU A 546 -21.44 14.42 -17.11
C LEU A 546 -22.95 14.45 -17.37
N GLU A 547 -23.42 15.42 -18.15
CA GLU A 547 -24.83 15.52 -18.53
C GLU A 547 -25.25 14.35 -19.44
N GLN A 548 -24.45 14.03 -20.46
CA GLN A 548 -24.71 12.89 -21.35
C GLN A 548 -24.67 11.55 -20.59
N LEU A 549 -23.72 11.39 -19.67
CA LEU A 549 -23.65 10.23 -18.78
C LEU A 549 -24.90 10.13 -17.87
N GLY A 550 -25.39 11.26 -17.36
CA GLY A 550 -26.61 11.32 -16.56
C GLY A 550 -27.86 10.92 -17.33
N ARG A 551 -28.00 11.40 -18.58
CA ARG A 551 -29.09 11.03 -19.50
C ARG A 551 -29.03 9.54 -19.86
N PHE A 552 -27.84 9.01 -20.18
CA PHE A 552 -27.63 7.59 -20.48
C PHE A 552 -28.00 6.69 -19.29
N LEU A 553 -27.68 7.12 -18.07
CA LEU A 553 -27.99 6.38 -16.84
C LEU A 553 -29.44 6.57 -16.35
N ARG A 554 -30.26 7.41 -17.02
CA ARG A 554 -31.63 7.79 -16.60
C ARG A 554 -31.71 8.25 -15.14
N LYS A 555 -30.74 9.05 -14.68
CA LYS A 555 -30.73 9.60 -13.31
C LYS A 555 -30.80 11.12 -13.33
N GLU A 556 -31.95 11.65 -12.92
CA GLU A 556 -32.17 13.10 -12.74
C GLU A 556 -31.16 13.74 -11.79
N THR A 557 -30.65 13.00 -10.80
CA THR A 557 -29.65 13.48 -9.85
C THR A 557 -28.35 13.89 -10.53
N ILE A 558 -27.91 13.19 -11.57
CA ILE A 558 -26.67 13.50 -12.31
C ILE A 558 -26.88 14.72 -13.22
N VAL A 559 -28.07 14.85 -13.80
CA VAL A 559 -28.45 16.01 -14.62
C VAL A 559 -28.56 17.28 -13.76
N ASN A 560 -29.15 17.17 -12.56
CA ASN A 560 -29.25 18.29 -11.63
C ASN A 560 -27.87 18.72 -11.09
N VAL A 561 -26.97 17.77 -10.86
CA VAL A 561 -25.57 18.04 -10.52
C VAL A 561 -24.83 18.77 -11.64
N ALA A 562 -25.02 18.37 -12.90
CA ALA A 562 -24.41 19.04 -14.05
C ALA A 562 -24.90 20.49 -14.19
N LYS A 563 -26.21 20.73 -13.94
CA LYS A 563 -26.81 22.08 -13.89
C LYS A 563 -26.24 22.94 -12.76
N ILE A 564 -26.10 22.38 -11.55
CA ILE A 564 -25.48 23.08 -10.41
C ILE A 564 -24.02 23.46 -10.73
N GLY A 565 -23.28 22.57 -11.37
CA GLY A 565 -21.91 22.85 -11.84
C GLY A 565 -21.85 24.00 -12.85
N THR A 566 -22.81 24.09 -13.77
CA THR A 566 -22.88 25.19 -14.75
C THR A 566 -23.23 26.53 -14.10
N TYR A 567 -24.19 26.57 -13.17
CA TYR A 567 -24.53 27.81 -12.45
C TYR A 567 -23.37 28.31 -11.57
N SER A 568 -22.62 27.39 -10.97
CA SER A 568 -21.47 27.73 -10.13
C SER A 568 -20.27 28.21 -10.97
N LEU A 569 -20.10 27.70 -12.19
CA LEU A 569 -19.13 28.20 -13.16
C LEU A 569 -19.44 29.66 -13.56
N VAL A 570 -20.72 29.98 -13.81
CA VAL A 570 -21.16 31.35 -14.11
C VAL A 570 -20.85 32.29 -12.93
N ALA A 571 -21.09 31.86 -11.69
CA ALA A 571 -20.74 32.65 -10.50
C ALA A 571 -19.24 32.92 -10.37
N SER A 572 -18.38 31.97 -10.75
CA SER A 572 -16.92 32.13 -10.74
C SER A 572 -16.45 33.13 -11.81
N VAL A 573 -17.07 33.13 -12.99
CA VAL A 573 -16.80 34.11 -14.05
C VAL A 573 -17.21 35.51 -13.61
N VAL A 574 -18.37 35.66 -12.98
CA VAL A 574 -18.82 36.93 -12.41
C VAL A 574 -17.85 37.40 -11.33
N GLY A 575 -17.39 36.52 -10.44
CA GLY A 575 -16.39 36.83 -9.42
C GLY A 575 -15.04 37.28 -10.00
N ALA A 576 -14.55 36.62 -11.06
CA ALA A 576 -13.33 37.01 -11.76
C ALA A 576 -13.48 38.36 -12.48
N LEU A 577 -14.64 38.63 -13.09
CA LEU A 577 -14.93 39.93 -13.71
C LEU A 577 -15.02 41.05 -12.66
N VAL A 578 -15.65 40.79 -11.51
CA VAL A 578 -15.69 41.73 -10.38
C VAL A 578 -14.27 41.99 -9.85
N ALA A 579 -13.41 40.97 -9.79
CA ALA A 579 -12.00 41.12 -9.46
C ALA A 579 -11.27 42.00 -10.50
N ILE A 580 -11.46 41.77 -11.79
CA ILE A 580 -10.78 42.56 -12.83
C ILE A 580 -11.27 44.03 -12.82
N ILE A 581 -12.57 44.26 -12.67
CA ILE A 581 -13.18 45.60 -12.62
C ILE A 581 -12.75 46.33 -11.35
N GLY A 582 -12.80 45.68 -10.18
CA GLY A 582 -12.36 46.29 -8.93
C GLY A 582 -10.86 46.60 -8.91
N GLY A 583 -10.02 45.80 -9.58
CA GLY A 583 -8.60 46.10 -9.76
C GLY A 583 -8.35 47.33 -10.64
N LYS A 584 -9.18 47.56 -11.67
CA LYS A 584 -9.15 48.78 -12.48
C LYS A 584 -9.63 50.00 -11.69
N LEU A 585 -10.70 49.86 -10.89
CA LEU A 585 -11.23 50.92 -10.04
C LEU A 585 -10.30 51.31 -8.88
N ALA A 586 -9.56 50.34 -8.33
CA ALA A 586 -8.53 50.61 -7.32
C ALA A 586 -7.33 51.38 -7.92
N LYS A 587 -6.94 51.08 -9.17
CA LYS A 587 -5.89 51.83 -9.88
C LYS A 587 -6.31 53.25 -10.25
N SER A 588 -7.61 53.51 -10.47
CA SER A 588 -8.12 54.85 -10.74
C SER A 588 -8.32 55.71 -9.48
N GLY A 589 -7.89 55.23 -8.30
CA GLY A 589 -7.96 55.98 -7.03
C GLY A 589 -9.36 56.05 -6.41
N VAL A 590 -10.34 55.32 -6.96
CA VAL A 590 -11.73 55.34 -6.49
C VAL A 590 -11.93 54.51 -5.21
N LEU A 591 -11.05 53.54 -4.95
CA LEU A 591 -11.05 52.70 -3.76
C LEU A 591 -9.77 52.92 -2.94
N ALA A 592 -9.92 53.36 -1.69
CA ALA A 592 -8.83 53.63 -0.74
C ALA A 592 -8.22 52.33 -0.14
N ILE A 593 -7.99 51.32 -0.97
CA ILE A 593 -7.32 50.07 -0.59
C ILE A 593 -6.05 49.96 -1.41
N LYS A 594 -4.90 49.70 -0.75
CA LYS A 594 -3.62 49.51 -1.43
C LYS A 594 -3.78 48.41 -2.52
N PRO A 595 -3.43 48.68 -3.78
CA PRO A 595 -3.64 47.74 -4.90
C PRO A 595 -3.04 46.35 -4.66
N ALA A 596 -1.92 46.29 -3.94
CA ALA A 596 -1.25 45.04 -3.56
C ALA A 596 -2.10 44.17 -2.62
N LEU A 597 -2.81 44.79 -1.66
CA LEU A 597 -3.66 44.06 -0.71
C LEU A 597 -4.86 43.45 -1.44
N TRP A 598 -5.45 44.21 -2.38
CA TRP A 598 -6.63 43.79 -3.12
C TRP A 598 -6.31 42.69 -4.15
N MET A 599 -5.13 42.73 -4.79
CA MET A 599 -4.65 41.60 -5.60
C MET A 599 -4.48 40.34 -4.75
N VAL A 600 -3.94 40.45 -3.53
CA VAL A 600 -3.76 39.30 -2.64
C VAL A 600 -5.10 38.72 -2.20
N PHE A 601 -6.05 39.55 -1.77
CA PHE A 601 -7.39 39.08 -1.36
C PHE A 601 -8.22 38.54 -2.54
N GLY A 602 -8.13 39.16 -3.72
CA GLY A 602 -8.78 38.65 -4.93
C GLY A 602 -8.23 37.30 -5.38
N SER A 603 -6.90 37.14 -5.37
CA SER A 603 -6.23 35.90 -5.74
C SER A 603 -6.50 34.78 -4.74
N LEU A 604 -6.49 35.11 -3.45
CA LEU A 604 -6.80 34.17 -2.37
C LEU A 604 -8.28 33.75 -2.41
N GLY A 605 -9.19 34.69 -2.66
CA GLY A 605 -10.63 34.40 -2.80
C GLY A 605 -10.93 33.49 -3.99
N VAL A 606 -10.34 33.77 -5.16
CA VAL A 606 -10.49 32.93 -6.36
C VAL A 606 -9.88 31.54 -6.14
N MET A 607 -8.72 31.44 -5.47
CA MET A 607 -8.11 30.16 -5.12
C MET A 607 -8.95 29.35 -4.12
N VAL A 608 -9.47 29.98 -3.06
CA VAL A 608 -10.28 29.31 -2.04
C VAL A 608 -11.62 28.85 -2.61
N ILE A 609 -12.29 29.68 -3.42
CA ILE A 609 -13.54 29.32 -4.08
C ILE A 609 -13.30 28.20 -5.10
N GLY A 610 -12.28 28.32 -5.96
CA GLY A 610 -11.91 27.27 -6.91
C GLY A 610 -11.53 25.94 -6.22
N PHE A 611 -10.86 26.00 -5.08
CA PHE A 611 -10.48 24.86 -4.26
C PHE A 611 -11.70 24.16 -3.63
N LEU A 612 -12.61 24.92 -3.01
CA LEU A 612 -13.85 24.38 -2.45
C LEU A 612 -14.72 23.75 -3.54
N MET A 613 -14.76 24.34 -4.73
CA MET A 613 -15.50 23.82 -5.88
C MET A 613 -14.88 22.55 -6.48
N GLY A 614 -13.54 22.46 -6.53
CA GLY A 614 -12.83 21.24 -6.89
C GLY A 614 -13.14 20.10 -5.92
N LEU A 615 -13.12 20.38 -4.61
CA LEU A 615 -13.50 19.43 -3.55
C LEU A 615 -14.94 18.93 -3.71
N VAL A 616 -15.89 19.85 -3.92
CA VAL A 616 -17.30 19.50 -4.15
C VAL A 616 -17.44 18.64 -5.41
N SER A 617 -16.74 18.98 -6.50
CA SER A 617 -16.77 18.20 -7.76
C SER A 617 -16.19 16.79 -7.61
N VAL A 618 -15.10 16.63 -6.86
CA VAL A 618 -14.48 15.33 -6.57
C VAL A 618 -15.38 14.47 -5.68
N VAL A 619 -15.94 15.05 -4.61
CA VAL A 619 -16.88 14.34 -3.71
C VAL A 619 -18.10 13.86 -4.49
N ILE A 620 -18.66 14.72 -5.35
CA ILE A 620 -19.80 14.38 -6.20
C ILE A 620 -19.43 13.27 -7.21
N GLY A 621 -18.25 13.35 -7.85
CA GLY A 621 -17.77 12.31 -8.77
C GLY A 621 -17.58 10.95 -8.09
N LEU A 622 -17.07 10.93 -6.86
CA LEU A 622 -16.91 9.73 -6.05
C LEU A 622 -18.26 9.13 -5.63
N LEU A 623 -19.24 9.96 -5.28
CA LEU A 623 -20.61 9.53 -4.99
C LEU A 623 -21.27 8.93 -6.24
N ALA A 624 -21.14 9.58 -7.40
CA ALA A 624 -21.67 9.07 -8.67
C ALA A 624 -21.06 7.70 -9.03
N LEU A 625 -19.73 7.56 -8.93
CA LEU A 625 -19.01 6.32 -9.17
C LEU A 625 -19.44 5.21 -8.19
N GLY A 626 -19.63 5.54 -6.91
CA GLY A 626 -20.14 4.64 -5.89
C GLY A 626 -21.51 4.07 -6.27
N THR A 627 -22.45 4.92 -6.70
CA THR A 627 -23.78 4.46 -7.13
C THR A 627 -23.74 3.62 -8.41
N ALA A 628 -22.82 3.91 -9.34
CA ALA A 628 -22.65 3.14 -10.56
C ALA A 628 -22.10 1.73 -10.28
N LEU A 629 -21.11 1.62 -9.39
CA LEU A 629 -20.53 0.36 -8.96
C LEU A 629 -21.53 -0.51 -8.21
N GLU A 630 -22.35 0.08 -7.34
CA GLU A 630 -23.40 -0.64 -6.63
C GLU A 630 -24.44 -1.25 -7.60
N GLU A 631 -24.83 -0.49 -8.64
CA GLU A 631 -25.77 -0.97 -9.64
C GLU A 631 -25.20 -2.09 -10.53
N LEU A 632 -23.92 -1.99 -10.91
CA LEU A 632 -23.19 -3.10 -11.57
C LEU A 632 -23.20 -4.36 -10.71
N HIS A 633 -23.00 -4.20 -9.40
CA HIS A 633 -23.07 -5.30 -8.44
C HIS A 633 -24.48 -5.89 -8.34
N ARG A 634 -25.53 -5.05 -8.33
CA ARG A 634 -26.94 -5.48 -8.33
C ARG A 634 -27.29 -6.23 -9.62
N LYS A 635 -26.93 -5.72 -10.79
CA LYS A 635 -27.12 -6.40 -12.08
C LYS A 635 -26.40 -7.75 -12.14
N LYS A 636 -25.17 -7.83 -11.62
CA LYS A 636 -24.41 -9.10 -11.54
C LYS A 636 -25.05 -10.09 -10.58
N ARG A 637 -25.64 -9.64 -9.46
CA ARG A 637 -26.44 -10.50 -8.56
C ARG A 637 -27.73 -10.98 -9.23
N ARG A 638 -28.43 -10.13 -9.99
CA ARG A 638 -29.64 -10.52 -10.75
C ARG A 638 -29.34 -11.57 -11.81
N ARG A 639 -28.28 -11.39 -12.61
CA ARG A 639 -27.85 -12.41 -13.60
C ARG A 639 -27.48 -13.74 -12.95
N ARG A 640 -26.82 -13.73 -11.78
CA ARG A 640 -26.52 -14.96 -11.04
C ARG A 640 -27.78 -15.65 -10.50
N ARG A 641 -28.79 -14.88 -10.07
CA ARG A 641 -30.07 -15.46 -9.65
C ARG A 641 -30.85 -16.05 -10.81
N GLN A 642 -30.81 -15.44 -12.00
CA GLN A 642 -31.46 -15.99 -13.20
C GLN A 642 -30.80 -17.29 -13.65
N VAL A 643 -29.46 -17.37 -13.67
CA VAL A 643 -28.75 -18.61 -14.05
C VAL A 643 -29.02 -19.77 -13.09
N VAL A 644 -29.23 -19.49 -11.80
CA VAL A 644 -29.55 -20.52 -10.78
C VAL A 644 -31.04 -20.94 -10.80
N VAL A 645 -31.89 -20.24 -11.55
CA VAL A 645 -33.31 -20.61 -11.73
C VAL A 645 -33.52 -21.36 -13.06
N GLU A 646 -32.58 -21.23 -14.00
CA GLU A 646 -32.58 -21.97 -15.28
C GLU A 646 -31.77 -23.28 -15.22
N GLU A 647 -30.89 -23.45 -14.23
CA GLU A 647 -30.30 -24.74 -13.81
C GLU A 647 -31.17 -25.39 -12.74
#